data_AF-A0A3M7EAR3-F1
#
_entry.id   AF-A0A3M7EAR3-F1
#
_cell.length_a   1.000
_cell.length_b   1.000
_cell.length_c   1.000
_cell.angle_alpha   90.00
_cell.angle_beta   90.00
_cell.angle_gamma   90.00
#
_symmetry.space_group_name_H-M   'P 1'
#
loop_
_entity.id
_entity.type
_entity.pdbx_description
1 polymer ?
#
loop_
_entity_poly.entity_id
_entity_poly.type
_entity_poly.pdbx_seq_one_letter_code
_entity_poly.pdbx_strand_id
1 'polypeptide(L)'
;MDEYAKSLQDVDAALNRLKATLASYKPFEKSQNGDESSHAYADSLPSPAAKQAAVEKPQAATKDLSTIRERPQLHVTGTWKEVLDLRSSSTISAQKPEDRQLQPLAEAIRDISRQIDENSYCAPLYVLLALKYLFAGYPDLASGAAYKALLLADAVQDAADEYHDRACEAMRKVIQQQPLVERISLLKGELHADAKSSSRLGEPDEETDVEVDVWLREHYLLLTYRMLVRSLILVGCCRSAHEYSLQGRKLYPQDPELEQLQRAISAYAVAKSDDEEESGPSSWLDRGMVRREVYPWNDYEPDRLNELPQLNVLMEKVAPQLEVKVVDLPELTGLANGQSDAGSDPAISTQLGVFAKQDLQPNDIVLDETSMLTANNKLQDALCDACSADLPDLGGDDATGITACPDCEVVFCSETCLEAAMESYHPALCGMDVEAIAKDVPPAQAADSLYALLLLRALAMAETQECHPLELSEVKYIWGDFHSLPLAQHWQSPQLETSNSGAVDRHQANMPRTLPFSFEHNVRLPFHMLEKMDIDIFTSQMYDVWVFNTLYAKFRGTASARLSGLGGRPIRGPEVSAVHPMWCLANHHCDPNVSWDWGGSIKFKVLDWRPEWASTRDGVEPVRRTPGIKKGEEILNHYCDIRLPVHERREWMVGALGGNCMCERCRFEEENHVEGK
;
A
#
# COMPACT_ATOMS: atom_id res chain seq x y z
N MET A 1 8.83 46.28 -12.00
CA MET A 1 8.27 46.48 -13.36
C MET A 1 8.57 45.26 -14.21
N ASP A 2 9.81 44.75 -14.21
CA ASP A 2 10.18 43.52 -14.93
C ASP A 2 9.49 42.24 -14.41
N GLU A 3 9.25 42.14 -13.09
CA GLU A 3 8.58 40.98 -12.48
C GLU A 3 7.11 40.81 -12.93
N TYR A 4 6.45 41.91 -13.30
CA TYR A 4 5.06 41.90 -13.82
C TYR A 4 5.01 41.73 -15.35
N ALA A 5 6.10 42.07 -16.06
CA ALA A 5 6.15 41.94 -17.51
C ALA A 5 6.20 40.48 -17.95
N LYS A 6 6.90 39.63 -17.19
CA LYS A 6 6.99 38.20 -17.44
C LYS A 6 5.62 37.52 -17.27
N SER A 7 4.97 37.70 -16.11
CA SER A 7 3.62 37.16 -15.87
C SER A 7 2.56 37.68 -16.88
N LEU A 8 2.65 38.94 -17.35
CA LEU A 8 1.75 39.41 -18.41
C LEU A 8 1.99 38.72 -19.76
N GLN A 9 3.25 38.45 -20.11
CA GLN A 9 3.61 37.71 -21.33
C GLN A 9 3.14 36.26 -21.26
N ASP A 10 3.28 35.63 -20.10
CA ASP A 10 2.92 34.24 -19.87
C ASP A 10 1.37 34.04 -19.89
N VAL A 11 0.59 34.97 -19.31
CA VAL A 11 -0.88 35.01 -19.46
C VAL A 11 -1.31 35.18 -20.92
N ASP A 12 -0.69 36.11 -21.66
CA ASP A 12 -1.01 36.32 -23.08
C ASP A 12 -0.68 35.08 -23.92
N ALA A 13 0.40 34.37 -23.59
CA ALA A 13 0.78 33.11 -24.24
C ALA A 13 -0.27 32.00 -23.99
N ALA A 14 -0.67 31.78 -22.73
CA ALA A 14 -1.71 30.80 -22.37
C ALA A 14 -3.06 31.10 -23.06
N LEU A 15 -3.46 32.38 -23.07
CA LEU A 15 -4.68 32.82 -23.75
C LEU A 15 -4.62 32.59 -25.27
N ASN A 16 -3.45 32.79 -25.89
CA ASN A 16 -3.24 32.51 -27.31
C ASN A 16 -3.29 31.01 -27.62
N ARG A 17 -2.73 30.15 -26.76
CA ARG A 17 -2.84 28.69 -26.89
C ARG A 17 -4.29 28.23 -26.79
N LEU A 18 -5.04 28.70 -25.79
CA LEU A 18 -6.47 28.40 -25.64
C LEU A 18 -7.28 28.83 -26.88
N LYS A 19 -7.02 30.03 -27.42
CA LYS A 19 -7.64 30.49 -28.67
C LYS A 19 -7.25 29.63 -29.86
N ALA A 20 -6.00 29.18 -29.95
CA ALA A 20 -5.53 28.29 -31.01
C ALA A 20 -6.20 26.91 -30.95
N THR A 21 -6.31 26.32 -29.75
CA THR A 21 -7.04 25.07 -29.51
C THR A 21 -8.52 25.21 -29.89
N LEU A 22 -9.19 26.28 -29.47
CA LEU A 22 -10.58 26.57 -29.90
C LEU A 22 -10.71 26.79 -31.41
N ALA A 23 -9.68 27.33 -32.07
CA ALA A 23 -9.67 27.53 -33.51
C ALA A 23 -9.46 26.24 -34.29
N SER A 24 -8.75 25.25 -33.74
CA SER A 24 -8.53 23.94 -34.37
C SER A 24 -9.85 23.17 -34.58
N TYR A 25 -10.87 23.44 -33.76
CA TYR A 25 -12.22 22.88 -33.88
C TYR A 25 -13.07 23.47 -35.03
N LYS A 26 -12.60 24.49 -35.75
CA LYS A 26 -13.39 25.24 -36.74
C LYS A 26 -13.54 24.68 -38.18
N PRO A 27 -13.17 23.45 -38.60
CA PRO A 27 -13.37 23.06 -39.99
C PRO A 27 -14.62 22.17 -40.19
N PHE A 28 -15.84 22.72 -40.11
CA PHE A 28 -17.06 22.09 -40.70
C PHE A 28 -18.18 23.09 -41.07
N GLU A 29 -17.89 24.36 -41.31
CA GLU A 29 -18.82 25.25 -42.04
C GLU A 29 -18.59 25.06 -43.55
N LYS A 30 -19.43 24.26 -44.22
CA LYS A 30 -19.47 24.27 -45.69
C LYS A 30 -19.92 25.65 -46.14
N SER A 31 -19.15 26.26 -47.02
CA SER A 31 -19.67 27.27 -47.94
C SER A 31 -20.87 26.66 -48.68
N GLN A 32 -22.02 27.32 -48.57
CA GLN A 32 -23.17 27.12 -49.46
C GLN A 32 -23.44 28.49 -50.07
N ASN A 33 -23.02 28.69 -51.32
CA ASN A 33 -23.81 28.58 -52.56
C ASN A 33 -24.22 29.99 -53.02
N GLY A 34 -24.16 30.37 -54.29
CA GLY A 34 -23.87 29.60 -55.48
C GLY A 34 -24.04 30.43 -56.75
N ASP A 35 -23.96 29.71 -57.87
CA ASP A 35 -24.47 29.99 -59.22
C ASP A 35 -24.07 31.29 -59.93
N GLU A 36 -23.11 31.10 -60.82
CA GLU A 36 -23.09 31.77 -62.12
C GLU A 36 -24.40 31.49 -62.88
N SER A 37 -25.23 32.51 -63.04
CA SER A 37 -26.09 32.62 -64.22
C SER A 37 -26.23 34.08 -64.65
N SER A 38 -26.06 34.25 -65.95
CA SER A 38 -26.07 35.48 -66.73
C SER A 38 -27.39 36.26 -66.69
N HIS A 39 -27.33 37.60 -66.55
CA HIS A 39 -27.86 38.54 -67.54
C HIS A 39 -27.53 40.02 -67.21
N ALA A 40 -27.56 40.82 -68.26
CA ALA A 40 -26.89 42.09 -68.49
C ALA A 40 -27.59 43.37 -67.98
N TYR A 41 -26.74 44.39 -67.73
CA TYR A 41 -26.90 45.84 -67.97
C TYR A 41 -28.20 46.58 -67.56
N ALA A 42 -28.08 47.61 -66.71
CA ALA A 42 -28.08 49.02 -67.14
C ALA A 42 -27.91 50.03 -65.97
N ASP A 43 -27.35 51.17 -66.33
CA ASP A 43 -26.84 52.32 -65.57
C ASP A 43 -27.79 53.03 -64.57
N SER A 44 -27.22 53.59 -63.50
CA SER A 44 -27.25 55.05 -63.22
C SER A 44 -26.56 55.45 -61.90
N LEU A 45 -25.67 56.45 -61.99
CA LEU A 45 -25.04 57.25 -60.90
C LEU A 45 -25.79 58.62 -60.79
N PRO A 46 -25.40 59.59 -59.93
CA PRO A 46 -25.27 59.57 -58.46
C PRO A 46 -25.89 60.84 -57.79
N SER A 47 -26.09 60.87 -56.46
CA SER A 47 -25.90 62.11 -55.64
C SER A 47 -26.06 61.94 -54.12
N PRO A 48 -25.53 62.88 -53.31
CA PRO A 48 -25.00 62.61 -51.98
C PRO A 48 -25.91 63.10 -50.84
N ALA A 49 -25.77 62.48 -49.67
CA ALA A 49 -26.06 63.15 -48.40
C ALA A 49 -25.22 62.54 -47.27
N ALA A 50 -24.33 63.36 -46.73
CA ALA A 50 -23.60 63.09 -45.51
C ALA A 50 -24.55 62.98 -44.31
N LYS A 51 -24.29 62.05 -43.38
CA LYS A 51 -24.42 62.29 -41.94
C LYS A 51 -23.82 61.15 -41.10
N GLN A 52 -22.78 61.55 -40.36
CA GLN A 52 -22.48 61.23 -38.96
C GLN A 52 -22.27 59.77 -38.53
N ALA A 53 -21.03 59.53 -38.11
CA ALA A 53 -20.59 58.40 -37.33
C ALA A 53 -21.33 58.28 -35.99
N ALA A 54 -21.75 57.06 -35.67
CA ALA A 54 -22.00 56.61 -34.31
C ALA A 54 -21.27 55.27 -34.13
N VAL A 55 -20.42 55.24 -33.10
CA VAL A 55 -19.66 54.07 -32.65
C VAL A 55 -20.62 53.12 -31.96
N GLU A 56 -20.96 52.01 -32.60
CA GLU A 56 -21.70 50.90 -31.96
C GLU A 56 -20.71 49.89 -31.37
N LYS A 57 -20.84 49.66 -30.06
CA LYS A 57 -20.19 48.57 -29.32
C LYS A 57 -20.69 47.23 -29.87
N PRO A 58 -19.83 46.22 -30.13
CA PRO A 58 -20.31 44.90 -30.46
C PRO A 58 -20.92 44.26 -29.22
N GLN A 59 -22.25 44.09 -29.22
CA GLN A 59 -22.92 43.14 -28.33
C GLN A 59 -22.50 41.73 -28.75
N ALA A 60 -21.97 40.95 -27.81
CA ALA A 60 -21.62 39.55 -28.01
C ALA A 60 -22.90 38.73 -28.26
N ALA A 61 -23.12 38.36 -29.52
CA ALA A 61 -24.16 37.40 -29.89
C ALA A 61 -23.70 35.99 -29.47
N THR A 62 -24.42 35.38 -28.53
CA THR A 62 -24.34 33.95 -28.24
C THR A 62 -24.78 33.17 -29.48
N LYS A 63 -23.83 32.68 -30.28
CA LYS A 63 -24.12 31.77 -31.39
C LYS A 63 -24.62 30.43 -30.83
N ASP A 64 -25.77 30.00 -31.34
CA ASP A 64 -26.45 28.74 -31.04
C ASP A 64 -25.56 27.53 -31.39
N LEU A 65 -25.28 26.69 -30.38
CA LEU A 65 -24.42 25.50 -30.48
C LEU A 65 -25.10 24.33 -31.23
N SER A 66 -26.38 24.49 -31.61
CA SER A 66 -27.20 23.48 -32.30
C SER A 66 -26.71 23.05 -33.68
N THR A 67 -25.68 23.70 -34.25
CA THR A 67 -25.16 23.46 -35.61
C THR A 67 -23.88 22.61 -35.67
N ILE A 68 -23.32 22.19 -34.53
CA ILE A 68 -22.15 21.31 -34.50
C ILE A 68 -22.59 19.88 -34.84
N ARG A 69 -22.20 19.37 -36.00
CA ARG A 69 -22.54 18.02 -36.46
C ARG A 69 -21.69 17.01 -35.68
N GLU A 70 -22.27 16.40 -34.65
CA GLU A 70 -21.62 15.35 -33.86
C GLU A 70 -21.25 14.16 -34.75
N ARG A 71 -20.02 13.65 -34.61
CA ARG A 71 -19.70 12.30 -35.10
C ARG A 71 -20.54 11.31 -34.29
N PRO A 72 -21.06 10.21 -34.89
CA PRO A 72 -21.72 9.16 -34.12
C PRO A 72 -20.77 8.70 -33.02
N GLN A 73 -21.14 8.91 -31.76
CA GLN A 73 -20.38 8.34 -30.66
C GLN A 73 -20.45 6.82 -30.80
N LEU A 74 -19.27 6.17 -30.80
CA LEU A 74 -19.21 4.73 -30.65
C LEU A 74 -19.91 4.38 -29.33
N HIS A 75 -20.73 3.33 -29.33
CA HIS A 75 -21.31 2.81 -28.09
C HIS A 75 -20.17 2.27 -27.22
N VAL A 76 -19.67 3.08 -26.29
CA VAL A 76 -18.68 2.68 -25.30
C VAL A 76 -19.42 1.99 -24.14
N THR A 77 -18.95 0.82 -23.72
CA THR A 77 -19.56 -0.01 -22.67
C THR A 77 -18.52 -0.42 -21.62
N GLY A 78 -18.97 -0.91 -20.45
CA GLY A 78 -18.09 -1.42 -19.40
C GLY A 78 -17.22 -0.33 -18.76
N THR A 79 -15.99 -0.68 -18.37
CA THR A 79 -15.03 0.20 -17.68
C THR A 79 -14.86 1.57 -18.36
N TRP A 80 -14.73 1.60 -19.68
CA TRP A 80 -14.56 2.85 -20.41
C TRP A 80 -15.79 3.74 -20.39
N LYS A 81 -16.99 3.17 -20.28
CA LYS A 81 -18.20 3.99 -20.09
C LYS A 81 -18.16 4.69 -18.75
N GLU A 82 -17.77 3.98 -17.69
CA GLU A 82 -17.63 4.55 -16.35
C GLU A 82 -16.53 5.63 -16.31
N VAL A 83 -15.38 5.38 -16.95
CA VAL A 83 -14.31 6.40 -17.11
C VAL A 83 -14.85 7.65 -17.79
N LEU A 84 -15.59 7.49 -18.90
CA LEU A 84 -16.14 8.62 -19.63
C LEU A 84 -17.26 9.35 -18.87
N ASP A 85 -17.88 8.73 -17.87
CA ASP A 85 -18.92 9.31 -17.02
C ASP A 85 -18.38 10.00 -15.77
N LEU A 86 -17.10 9.78 -15.42
CA LEU A 86 -16.49 10.43 -14.26
C LEU A 86 -16.56 11.95 -14.42
N ARG A 87 -17.17 12.61 -13.43
CA ARG A 87 -17.30 14.07 -13.34
C ARG A 87 -17.13 14.52 -11.89
N SER A 88 -16.48 15.65 -11.68
CA SER A 88 -16.30 16.29 -10.37
C SER A 88 -17.61 16.69 -9.66
N SER A 89 -18.69 16.83 -10.42
CA SER A 89 -20.06 17.00 -9.90
C SER A 89 -20.61 15.76 -9.20
N SER A 90 -20.00 14.59 -9.41
CA SER A 90 -20.37 13.36 -8.73
C SER A 90 -20.04 13.47 -7.25
N THR A 91 -21.04 13.20 -6.41
CA THR A 91 -20.84 13.06 -4.97
C THR A 91 -20.43 11.63 -4.66
N ILE A 92 -19.36 11.45 -3.89
CA ILE A 92 -18.95 10.14 -3.40
C ILE A 92 -19.84 9.78 -2.21
N SER A 93 -20.99 9.16 -2.49
CA SER A 93 -21.97 8.70 -1.50
C SER A 93 -22.01 7.17 -1.44
N ALA A 94 -22.61 6.62 -0.38
CA ALA A 94 -22.83 5.19 -0.27
C ALA A 94 -23.67 4.64 -1.45
N GLN A 95 -23.32 3.43 -1.90
CA GLN A 95 -24.05 2.76 -2.99
C GLN A 95 -25.47 2.37 -2.58
N LYS A 96 -26.35 2.17 -3.58
CA LYS A 96 -27.73 1.76 -3.35
C LYS A 96 -27.81 0.33 -2.79
N PRO A 97 -28.90 -0.05 -2.11
CA PRO A 97 -29.05 -1.38 -1.53
C PRO A 97 -28.87 -2.56 -2.50
N GLU A 98 -29.30 -2.40 -3.76
CA GLU A 98 -29.13 -3.38 -4.83
C GLU A 98 -27.66 -3.60 -5.27
N ASP A 99 -26.74 -2.67 -5.00
CA ASP A 99 -25.31 -2.73 -5.39
C ASP A 99 -24.42 -3.35 -4.29
N ARG A 100 -25.01 -3.85 -3.20
CA ARG A 100 -24.32 -4.30 -1.98
C ARG A 100 -23.72 -5.71 -2.09
N GLN A 101 -23.07 -6.05 -3.19
CA GLN A 101 -22.36 -7.32 -3.31
C GLN A 101 -20.87 -7.08 -3.58
N LEU A 102 -20.00 -7.67 -2.75
CA LEU A 102 -18.55 -7.54 -2.90
C LEU A 102 -18.04 -8.20 -4.18
N GLN A 103 -18.69 -9.28 -4.64
CA GLN A 103 -18.23 -10.06 -5.80
C GLN A 103 -18.24 -9.24 -7.11
N PRO A 104 -19.35 -8.57 -7.50
CA PRO A 104 -19.33 -7.65 -8.65
C PRO A 104 -18.31 -6.52 -8.52
N LEU A 105 -18.05 -6.01 -7.30
CA LEU A 105 -17.02 -4.99 -7.07
C LEU A 105 -15.61 -5.55 -7.30
N ALA A 106 -15.33 -6.77 -6.82
CA ALA A 106 -14.06 -7.45 -7.06
C ALA A 106 -13.82 -7.75 -8.54
N GLU A 107 -14.86 -8.15 -9.27
CA GLU A 107 -14.80 -8.34 -10.73
C GLU A 107 -14.53 -7.01 -11.46
N ALA A 108 -15.21 -5.93 -11.07
CA ALA A 108 -14.95 -4.60 -11.62
C ALA A 108 -13.52 -4.11 -11.33
N ILE A 109 -13.00 -4.36 -10.12
CA ILE A 109 -11.61 -4.04 -9.74
C ILE A 109 -10.63 -4.79 -10.66
N ARG A 110 -10.81 -6.11 -10.83
CA ARG A 110 -9.99 -6.93 -11.75
C ARG A 110 -10.04 -6.40 -13.18
N ASP A 111 -11.23 -6.05 -13.67
CA ASP A 111 -11.40 -5.51 -15.01
C ASP A 111 -10.72 -4.16 -15.19
N ILE A 112 -10.78 -3.27 -14.19
CA ILE A 112 -10.07 -1.99 -14.21
C ILE A 112 -8.56 -2.21 -14.18
N SER A 113 -8.04 -3.08 -13.31
CA SER A 113 -6.61 -3.41 -13.25
C SER A 113 -6.09 -3.91 -14.60
N ARG A 114 -6.85 -4.78 -15.28
CA ARG A 114 -6.51 -5.23 -16.64
C ARG A 114 -6.53 -4.10 -17.67
N GLN A 115 -7.42 -3.12 -17.54
CA GLN A 115 -7.39 -1.93 -18.42
C GLN A 115 -6.18 -1.04 -18.12
N ILE A 116 -5.71 -0.99 -16.86
CA ILE A 116 -4.51 -0.26 -16.46
C ILE A 116 -3.25 -0.92 -17.04
N ASP A 117 -3.18 -2.26 -17.11
CA ASP A 117 -2.07 -2.96 -17.79
C ASP A 117 -1.88 -2.46 -19.23
N GLU A 118 -2.98 -2.23 -19.94
CA GLU A 118 -2.98 -1.75 -21.33
C GLU A 118 -2.84 -0.21 -21.45
N ASN A 119 -3.13 0.53 -20.38
CA ASN A 119 -3.26 2.00 -20.37
C ASN A 119 -2.66 2.62 -19.10
N SER A 120 -1.42 2.25 -18.78
CA SER A 120 -0.78 2.49 -17.47
C SER A 120 -0.68 3.96 -17.05
N TYR A 121 -0.67 4.91 -17.99
CA TYR A 121 -0.57 6.34 -17.68
C TYR A 121 -1.92 7.07 -17.70
N CYS A 122 -3.04 6.33 -17.72
CA CYS A 122 -4.38 6.90 -17.80
C CYS A 122 -4.94 7.22 -16.39
N ALA A 123 -4.69 8.44 -15.90
CA ALA A 123 -5.14 8.91 -14.58
C ALA A 123 -6.64 8.61 -14.27
N PRO A 124 -7.61 8.75 -15.21
CA PRO A 124 -9.01 8.42 -14.95
C PRO A 124 -9.27 6.96 -14.56
N LEU A 125 -8.45 6.00 -15.01
CA LEU A 125 -8.59 4.59 -14.59
C LEU A 125 -8.22 4.42 -13.12
N TYR A 126 -7.18 5.10 -12.64
CA TYR A 126 -6.81 5.10 -11.22
C TYR A 126 -7.85 5.81 -10.34
N VAL A 127 -8.46 6.90 -10.82
CA VAL A 127 -9.60 7.54 -10.15
C VAL A 127 -10.77 6.55 -10.04
N LEU A 128 -11.10 5.83 -11.12
CA LEU A 128 -12.16 4.82 -11.08
C LEU A 128 -11.80 3.66 -10.13
N LEU A 129 -10.55 3.19 -10.15
CA LEU A 129 -10.07 2.13 -9.27
C LEU A 129 -10.19 2.52 -7.80
N ALA A 130 -9.73 3.73 -7.44
CA ALA A 130 -9.87 4.26 -6.09
C ALA A 130 -11.34 4.29 -5.63
N LEU A 131 -12.27 4.53 -6.56
CA LEU A 131 -13.70 4.60 -6.26
C LEU A 131 -14.26 3.21 -5.96
N LYS A 132 -13.87 2.21 -6.75
CA LYS A 132 -14.24 0.82 -6.51
C LYS A 132 -13.63 0.28 -5.22
N TYR A 133 -12.39 0.62 -4.89
CA TYR A 133 -11.78 0.27 -3.61
C TYR A 133 -12.53 0.88 -2.42
N LEU A 134 -12.92 2.16 -2.49
CA LEU A 134 -13.75 2.78 -1.46
C LEU A 134 -15.09 2.05 -1.31
N PHE A 135 -15.76 1.72 -2.41
CA PHE A 135 -17.03 0.98 -2.36
C PHE A 135 -16.88 -0.45 -1.84
N ALA A 136 -15.74 -1.11 -2.08
CA ALA A 136 -15.43 -2.43 -1.57
C ALA A 136 -14.97 -2.43 -0.09
N GLY A 137 -14.76 -1.24 0.50
CA GLY A 137 -14.35 -1.11 1.90
C GLY A 137 -12.84 -1.27 2.11
N TYR A 138 -12.04 -0.86 1.12
CA TYR A 138 -10.58 -0.85 1.16
C TYR A 138 -10.04 0.59 0.99
N PRO A 139 -10.25 1.46 1.99
CA PRO A 139 -9.75 2.85 1.92
C PRO A 139 -8.21 2.92 1.86
N ASP A 140 -7.51 1.92 2.39
CA ASP A 140 -6.07 1.76 2.25
C ASP A 140 -5.64 1.63 0.79
N LEU A 141 -6.29 0.75 0.03
CA LEU A 141 -6.00 0.58 -1.40
C LEU A 141 -6.46 1.77 -2.24
N ALA A 142 -7.60 2.36 -1.86
CA ALA A 142 -8.10 3.57 -2.51
C ALA A 142 -7.13 4.75 -2.38
N SER A 143 -6.44 4.87 -1.23
CA SER A 143 -5.42 5.90 -1.05
C SER A 143 -4.24 5.73 -2.01
N GLY A 144 -3.83 4.49 -2.28
CA GLY A 144 -2.79 4.17 -3.27
C GLY A 144 -3.18 4.50 -4.70
N ALA A 145 -4.36 4.06 -5.13
CA ALA A 145 -4.86 4.36 -6.46
C ALA A 145 -5.08 5.87 -6.67
N ALA A 146 -5.62 6.57 -5.67
CA ALA A 146 -5.76 8.03 -5.73
C ALA A 146 -4.40 8.74 -5.74
N TYR A 147 -3.40 8.22 -5.04
CA TYR A 147 -2.04 8.77 -5.09
C TYR A 147 -1.39 8.59 -6.46
N LYS A 148 -1.48 7.40 -7.08
CA LYS A 148 -1.03 7.19 -8.48
C LYS A 148 -1.75 8.13 -9.46
N ALA A 149 -3.06 8.34 -9.28
CA ALA A 149 -3.81 9.31 -10.08
C ALA A 149 -3.32 10.75 -9.90
N LEU A 150 -2.88 11.12 -8.68
CA LEU A 150 -2.31 12.43 -8.38
C LEU A 150 -0.93 12.60 -9.04
N LEU A 151 -0.06 11.59 -8.97
CA LEU A 151 1.25 11.61 -9.63
C LEU A 151 1.11 11.79 -11.16
N LEU A 152 0.18 11.08 -11.79
CA LEU A 152 -0.10 11.27 -13.23
C LEU A 152 -0.72 12.64 -13.53
N ALA A 153 -1.46 13.22 -12.58
CA ALA A 153 -1.97 14.57 -12.73
C ALA A 153 -0.83 15.60 -12.66
N ASP A 154 0.11 15.42 -11.73
CA ASP A 154 1.31 16.24 -11.63
C ASP A 154 2.15 16.11 -12.90
N ALA A 155 2.35 14.90 -13.42
CA ALA A 155 3.07 14.66 -14.68
C ALA A 155 2.41 15.36 -15.89
N VAL A 156 1.07 15.43 -15.95
CA VAL A 156 0.36 16.20 -17.00
C VAL A 156 0.62 17.70 -16.86
N GLN A 157 0.81 18.20 -15.65
CA GLN A 157 0.96 19.63 -15.35
C GLN A 157 2.41 20.13 -15.40
N ASP A 158 3.38 19.22 -15.29
CA ASP A 158 4.81 19.50 -15.36
C ASP A 158 5.42 18.90 -16.64
N ALA A 159 5.79 19.75 -17.60
CA ALA A 159 6.40 19.31 -18.86
C ALA A 159 7.83 18.74 -18.67
N ALA A 160 8.47 18.97 -17.51
CA ALA A 160 9.76 18.39 -17.19
C ALA A 160 9.67 16.98 -16.58
N ASP A 161 8.47 16.51 -16.25
CA ASP A 161 8.24 15.17 -15.70
C ASP A 161 8.46 14.08 -16.76
N GLU A 162 9.10 12.97 -16.36
CA GLU A 162 9.45 11.87 -17.28
C GLU A 162 8.25 11.11 -17.87
N TYR A 163 7.07 11.25 -17.24
CA TYR A 163 5.82 10.64 -17.67
C TYR A 163 4.91 11.61 -18.44
N HIS A 164 5.28 12.90 -18.59
CA HIS A 164 4.44 13.96 -19.15
C HIS A 164 3.76 13.55 -20.48
N ASP A 165 4.57 13.18 -21.49
CA ASP A 165 4.06 12.84 -22.81
C ASP A 165 3.09 11.66 -22.79
N ARG A 166 3.42 10.63 -22.01
CA ARG A 166 2.64 9.39 -21.89
C ARG A 166 1.31 9.64 -21.18
N ALA A 167 1.32 10.43 -20.10
CA ALA A 167 0.13 10.82 -19.36
C ALA A 167 -0.78 11.74 -20.20
N CYS A 168 -0.21 12.73 -20.89
CA CYS A 168 -0.92 13.61 -21.81
C CYS A 168 -1.56 12.83 -22.97
N GLU A 169 -0.84 11.87 -23.58
CA GLU A 169 -1.38 11.04 -24.65
C GLU A 169 -2.55 10.17 -24.16
N ALA A 170 -2.40 9.51 -23.00
CA ALA A 170 -3.45 8.69 -22.40
C ALA A 170 -4.70 9.52 -22.13
N MET A 171 -4.55 10.71 -21.52
CA MET A 171 -5.66 11.62 -21.26
C MET A 171 -6.32 12.10 -22.57
N ARG A 172 -5.52 12.44 -23.59
CA ARG A 172 -6.02 12.87 -24.90
C ARG A 172 -6.90 11.80 -25.55
N LYS A 173 -6.53 10.52 -25.44
CA LYS A 173 -7.36 9.39 -25.93
C LYS A 173 -8.72 9.31 -25.22
N VAL A 174 -8.78 9.63 -23.93
CA VAL A 174 -10.04 9.72 -23.17
C VAL A 174 -10.87 10.93 -23.64
N ILE A 175 -10.26 12.11 -23.70
CA ILE A 175 -10.93 13.35 -24.10
C ILE A 175 -11.50 13.26 -25.52
N GLN A 176 -10.79 12.62 -26.45
CA GLN A 176 -11.26 12.46 -27.83
C GLN A 176 -12.56 11.65 -27.96
N GLN A 177 -12.89 10.83 -26.95
CA GLN A 177 -14.13 10.06 -26.90
C GLN A 177 -15.30 10.85 -26.27
N GLN A 178 -15.02 12.00 -25.65
CA GLN A 178 -16.03 12.86 -25.03
C GLN A 178 -16.83 13.65 -26.08
N PRO A 179 -18.09 14.04 -25.78
CA PRO A 179 -18.89 14.86 -26.68
C PRO A 179 -18.16 16.16 -27.06
N LEU A 180 -18.11 16.47 -28.37
CA LEU A 180 -17.44 17.66 -28.88
C LEU A 180 -18.03 18.96 -28.28
N VAL A 181 -19.34 18.99 -28.05
CA VAL A 181 -20.03 20.14 -27.45
C VAL A 181 -19.53 20.39 -26.02
N GLU A 182 -19.32 19.35 -25.23
CA GLU A 182 -18.82 19.45 -23.86
C GLU A 182 -17.38 19.99 -23.83
N ARG A 183 -16.51 19.42 -24.66
CA ARG A 183 -15.11 19.86 -24.81
C ARG A 183 -15.00 21.34 -25.18
N ILE A 184 -15.77 21.79 -26.16
CA ILE A 184 -15.80 23.21 -26.57
C ILE A 184 -16.39 24.09 -25.46
N SER A 185 -17.43 23.62 -24.77
CA SER A 185 -18.05 24.36 -23.66
C SER A 185 -17.07 24.61 -22.53
N LEU A 186 -16.28 23.59 -22.17
CA LEU A 186 -15.27 23.67 -21.12
C LEU A 186 -14.18 24.69 -21.47
N LEU A 187 -13.60 24.59 -22.67
CA LEU A 187 -12.57 25.52 -23.17
C LEU A 187 -13.07 26.97 -23.28
N LYS A 188 -14.33 27.18 -23.67
CA LYS A 188 -14.94 28.52 -23.65
C LYS A 188 -15.14 29.03 -22.22
N GLY A 189 -15.53 28.17 -21.30
CA GLY A 189 -15.63 28.50 -19.87
C GLY A 189 -14.32 29.03 -19.33
N GLU A 190 -13.21 28.36 -19.64
CA GLU A 190 -11.85 28.79 -19.27
C GLU A 190 -11.51 30.16 -19.87
N LEU A 191 -11.82 30.38 -21.15
CA LEU A 191 -11.59 31.66 -21.83
C LEU A 191 -12.36 32.83 -21.18
N HIS A 192 -13.49 32.54 -20.56
CA HIS A 192 -14.36 33.53 -19.90
C HIS A 192 -14.06 33.70 -18.40
N ALA A 193 -13.21 32.85 -17.81
CA ALA A 193 -12.85 32.92 -16.39
C ALA A 193 -11.93 34.11 -16.05
N ASP A 194 -11.31 34.75 -17.04
CA ASP A 194 -10.43 35.91 -16.87
C ASP A 194 -11.17 37.28 -16.87
N ALA A 195 -11.60 37.66 -15.66
CA ALA A 195 -11.66 39.06 -15.22
C ALA A 195 -11.61 39.23 -13.67
N LYS A 196 -11.66 38.15 -12.88
CA LYS A 196 -11.79 38.25 -11.40
C LYS A 196 -11.00 37.25 -10.56
N SER A 197 -10.23 36.31 -11.13
CA SER A 197 -9.60 35.22 -10.36
C SER A 197 -8.12 35.06 -10.70
N SER A 198 -7.30 36.05 -10.37
CA SER A 198 -5.83 36.01 -10.48
C SER A 198 -5.14 35.13 -9.40
N SER A 199 -5.74 33.99 -9.03
CA SER A 199 -5.22 33.14 -7.94
C SER A 199 -5.25 31.63 -8.21
N ARG A 200 -5.52 31.18 -9.44
CA ARG A 200 -5.38 29.75 -9.77
C ARG A 200 -3.94 29.52 -10.23
N LEU A 201 -3.23 28.66 -9.49
CA LEU A 201 -1.77 28.47 -9.49
C LEU A 201 -1.14 28.20 -10.85
N GLY A 202 0.14 28.61 -10.99
CA GLY A 202 1.14 28.13 -11.95
C GLY A 202 0.73 28.28 -13.41
N GLU A 203 1.31 29.24 -14.13
CA GLU A 203 1.13 29.28 -15.58
C GLU A 203 1.61 27.95 -16.16
N PRO A 204 0.73 27.20 -16.87
CA PRO A 204 1.13 25.95 -17.48
C PRO A 204 2.30 26.22 -18.43
N ASP A 205 3.29 25.32 -18.44
CA ASP A 205 4.47 25.45 -19.28
C ASP A 205 4.04 25.69 -20.75
N GLU A 206 4.87 26.38 -21.54
CA GLU A 206 4.56 26.73 -22.93
C GLU A 206 4.19 25.51 -23.77
N GLU A 207 4.65 24.32 -23.38
CA GLU A 207 4.46 23.03 -24.04
C GLU A 207 3.23 22.23 -23.56
N THR A 208 2.55 22.64 -22.48
CA THR A 208 1.41 21.89 -21.91
C THR A 208 0.16 21.96 -22.81
N ASP A 209 -0.46 20.81 -23.08
CA ASP A 209 -1.71 20.71 -23.85
C ASP A 209 -2.90 21.29 -23.06
N VAL A 210 -3.33 22.49 -23.45
CA VAL A 210 -4.36 23.27 -22.75
C VAL A 210 -5.69 22.51 -22.60
N GLU A 211 -6.09 21.69 -23.58
CA GLU A 211 -7.34 20.93 -23.44
C GLU A 211 -7.21 19.82 -22.41
N VAL A 212 -6.04 19.17 -22.37
CA VAL A 212 -5.73 18.11 -21.42
C VAL A 212 -5.70 18.66 -19.99
N ASP A 213 -5.00 19.76 -19.74
CA ASP A 213 -4.93 20.40 -18.41
C ASP A 213 -6.32 20.83 -17.91
N VAL A 214 -7.07 21.58 -18.74
CA VAL A 214 -8.40 22.07 -18.35
C VAL A 214 -9.33 20.90 -18.04
N TRP A 215 -9.31 19.84 -18.85
CA TRP A 215 -10.14 18.66 -18.61
C TRP A 215 -9.74 17.92 -17.32
N LEU A 216 -8.44 17.72 -17.09
CA LEU A 216 -7.91 17.11 -15.88
C LEU A 216 -8.37 17.86 -14.62
N ARG A 217 -8.17 19.19 -14.59
CA ARG A 217 -8.55 20.03 -13.44
C ARG A 217 -10.04 20.02 -13.17
N GLU A 218 -10.84 20.21 -14.21
CA GLU A 218 -12.29 20.39 -14.05
C GLU A 218 -13.03 19.07 -13.73
N HIS A 219 -12.48 17.91 -14.11
CA HIS A 219 -13.18 16.63 -13.93
C HIS A 219 -12.52 15.64 -12.99
N TYR A 220 -11.19 15.49 -13.00
CA TYR A 220 -10.53 14.37 -12.32
C TYR A 220 -9.73 14.78 -11.10
N LEU A 221 -8.97 15.88 -11.16
CA LEU A 221 -8.07 16.27 -10.06
C LEU A 221 -8.84 16.58 -8.76
N LEU A 222 -10.00 17.24 -8.84
CA LEU A 222 -10.87 17.44 -7.67
C LEU A 222 -11.38 16.12 -7.08
N LEU A 223 -11.76 15.15 -7.94
CA LEU A 223 -12.16 13.82 -7.47
C LEU A 223 -11.00 13.12 -6.76
N THR A 224 -9.80 13.16 -7.35
CA THR A 224 -8.58 12.59 -6.77
C THR A 224 -8.34 13.12 -5.35
N TYR A 225 -8.37 14.44 -5.15
CA TYR A 225 -8.21 15.03 -3.81
C TYR A 225 -9.32 14.60 -2.85
N ARG A 226 -10.59 14.64 -3.25
CA ARG A 226 -11.71 14.21 -2.39
C ARG A 226 -11.57 12.74 -1.98
N MET A 227 -11.10 11.88 -2.88
CA MET A 227 -10.92 10.45 -2.64
C MET A 227 -9.71 10.15 -1.76
N LEU A 228 -8.57 10.78 -2.06
CA LEU A 228 -7.35 10.63 -1.27
C LEU A 228 -7.58 11.09 0.17
N VAL A 229 -8.11 12.30 0.36
CA VAL A 229 -8.39 12.86 1.69
C VAL A 229 -9.40 12.00 2.46
N ARG A 230 -10.50 11.58 1.80
CA ARG A 230 -11.48 10.67 2.43
C ARG A 230 -10.85 9.35 2.85
N SER A 231 -10.06 8.74 1.97
CA SER A 231 -9.39 7.47 2.24
C SER A 231 -8.46 7.57 3.45
N LEU A 232 -7.66 8.65 3.51
CA LEU A 232 -6.73 8.92 4.61
C LEU A 232 -7.46 9.13 5.95
N ILE A 233 -8.62 9.79 5.97
CA ILE A 233 -9.47 9.89 7.17
C ILE A 233 -9.95 8.50 7.61
N LEU A 234 -10.44 7.68 6.68
CA LEU A 234 -11.02 6.37 6.98
C LEU A 234 -9.99 5.38 7.55
N VAL A 235 -8.72 5.50 7.16
CA VAL A 235 -7.60 4.70 7.71
C VAL A 235 -6.94 5.35 8.94
N GLY A 236 -7.34 6.56 9.35
CA GLY A 236 -6.80 7.25 10.53
C GLY A 236 -5.50 8.04 10.31
N CYS A 237 -5.12 8.33 9.06
CA CYS A 237 -3.93 9.11 8.70
C CYS A 237 -4.27 10.63 8.62
N CYS A 238 -4.51 11.26 9.76
CA CYS A 238 -5.08 12.62 9.81
C CYS A 238 -4.11 13.72 9.42
N ARG A 239 -2.83 13.59 9.75
CA ARG A 239 -1.82 14.54 9.32
C ARG A 239 -1.68 14.54 7.79
N SER A 240 -1.51 13.37 7.19
CA SER A 240 -1.50 13.22 5.73
C SER A 240 -2.80 13.74 5.10
N ALA A 241 -3.97 13.39 5.66
CA ALA A 241 -5.25 13.87 5.17
C ALA A 241 -5.34 15.40 5.18
N HIS A 242 -4.84 16.05 6.25
CA HIS A 242 -4.81 17.49 6.37
C HIS A 242 -3.93 18.14 5.28
N GLU A 243 -2.72 17.64 5.07
CA GLU A 243 -1.81 18.16 4.05
C GLU A 243 -2.42 18.14 2.65
N TYR A 244 -2.96 16.99 2.22
CA TYR A 244 -3.63 16.89 0.92
C TYR A 244 -4.94 17.68 0.86
N SER A 245 -5.65 17.85 1.97
CA SER A 245 -6.83 18.73 2.01
C SER A 245 -6.46 20.18 1.77
N LEU A 246 -5.33 20.66 2.32
CA LEU A 246 -4.84 22.02 2.10
C LEU A 246 -4.43 22.22 0.64
N GLN A 247 -3.73 21.26 0.05
CA GLN A 247 -3.36 21.29 -1.36
C GLN A 247 -4.61 21.35 -2.27
N GLY A 248 -5.57 20.46 -2.04
CA GLY A 248 -6.85 20.46 -2.77
C GLY A 248 -7.62 21.77 -2.60
N ARG A 249 -7.70 22.33 -1.38
CA ARG A 249 -8.38 23.61 -1.09
C ARG A 249 -7.69 24.82 -1.72
N LYS A 250 -6.38 24.75 -1.94
CA LYS A 250 -5.64 25.79 -2.66
C LYS A 250 -6.09 25.88 -4.12
N LEU A 251 -6.40 24.73 -4.74
CA LEU A 251 -6.90 24.64 -6.11
C LEU A 251 -8.42 24.85 -6.20
N TYR A 252 -9.18 24.34 -5.23
CA TYR A 252 -10.63 24.33 -5.20
C TYR A 252 -11.19 24.97 -3.90
N PRO A 253 -11.00 26.28 -3.68
CA PRO A 253 -11.34 26.95 -2.42
C PRO A 253 -12.85 27.05 -2.15
N GLN A 254 -13.68 26.82 -3.14
CA GLN A 254 -15.14 26.86 -3.03
C GLN A 254 -15.76 25.46 -2.96
N ASP A 255 -14.94 24.40 -2.93
CA ASP A 255 -15.45 23.04 -2.90
C ASP A 255 -16.06 22.69 -1.53
N PRO A 256 -17.36 22.35 -1.45
CA PRO A 256 -18.03 22.09 -0.17
C PRO A 256 -17.63 20.73 0.43
N GLU A 257 -17.26 19.75 -0.39
CA GLU A 257 -16.89 18.41 0.08
C GLU A 257 -15.50 18.43 0.73
N LEU A 258 -14.51 19.09 0.12
CA LEU A 258 -13.19 19.29 0.73
C LEU A 258 -13.29 20.11 2.04
N GLU A 259 -14.17 21.11 2.10
CA GLU A 259 -14.43 21.86 3.35
C GLU A 259 -15.04 20.96 4.44
N GLN A 260 -15.96 20.07 4.07
CA GLN A 260 -16.52 19.10 5.00
C GLN A 260 -15.45 18.10 5.48
N LEU A 261 -14.62 17.57 4.58
CA LEU A 261 -13.54 16.66 4.92
C LEU A 261 -12.53 17.31 5.87
N GLN A 262 -12.17 18.58 5.63
CA GLN A 262 -11.28 19.34 6.53
C GLN A 262 -11.86 19.47 7.95
N ARG A 263 -13.16 19.75 8.07
CA ARG A 263 -13.85 19.76 9.38
C ARG A 263 -13.85 18.39 10.04
N ALA A 264 -14.05 17.32 9.27
CA ALA A 264 -14.01 15.95 9.78
C ALA A 264 -12.62 15.55 10.28
N ILE A 265 -11.54 15.95 9.58
CA ILE A 265 -10.15 15.72 10.02
C ILE A 265 -9.92 16.35 11.39
N SER A 266 -10.26 17.64 11.55
CA SER A 266 -10.08 18.33 12.83
C SER A 266 -10.90 17.69 13.95
N ALA A 267 -12.16 17.33 13.68
CA ALA A 267 -13.01 16.67 14.67
C ALA A 267 -12.44 15.31 15.11
N TYR A 268 -11.91 14.52 14.17
CA TYR A 268 -11.30 13.23 14.49
C TYR A 268 -9.97 13.39 15.24
N ALA A 269 -9.11 14.32 14.82
CA ALA A 269 -7.84 14.58 15.49
C ALA A 269 -8.04 15.01 16.95
N VAL A 270 -9.01 15.89 17.21
CA VAL A 270 -9.39 16.30 18.58
C VAL A 270 -9.94 15.13 19.39
N ALA A 271 -10.79 14.28 18.80
CA ALA A 271 -11.39 13.14 19.50
C ALA A 271 -10.36 12.04 19.87
N LYS A 272 -9.16 12.05 19.28
CA LYS A 272 -8.10 11.07 19.50
C LYS A 272 -6.88 11.64 20.24
N SER A 273 -6.90 12.91 20.62
CA SER A 273 -5.86 13.52 21.46
C SER A 273 -6.15 13.24 22.93
N ASP A 274 -5.18 12.70 23.66
CA ASP A 274 -5.27 12.51 25.12
C ASP A 274 -5.02 13.82 25.89
N ASP A 275 -4.41 14.83 25.23
CA ASP A 275 -4.13 16.15 25.79
C ASP A 275 -4.90 17.24 25.01
N GLU A 276 -5.66 18.08 25.73
CA GLU A 276 -6.45 19.18 25.15
C GLU A 276 -5.59 20.41 24.78
N GLU A 277 -4.35 20.51 25.28
CA GLU A 277 -3.54 21.75 25.25
C GLU A 277 -2.32 21.74 24.31
N GLU A 278 -1.92 20.61 23.75
CA GLU A 278 -0.91 20.57 22.68
C GLU A 278 -1.50 20.04 21.38
N SER A 279 -0.83 20.36 20.28
CA SER A 279 -0.78 19.56 19.05
C SER A 279 -1.55 20.14 17.83
N GLY A 280 -0.89 21.04 17.10
CA GLY A 280 -1.30 21.43 15.74
C GLY A 280 -1.20 20.27 14.74
N PRO A 281 -1.44 20.51 13.43
CA PRO A 281 -1.45 19.47 12.42
C PRO A 281 -0.21 18.56 12.36
N SER A 282 0.97 19.06 12.74
CA SER A 282 2.24 18.31 12.75
C SER A 282 2.26 17.11 13.69
N SER A 283 1.38 17.11 14.69
CA SER A 283 1.34 16.16 15.81
C SER A 283 0.07 15.32 15.83
N TRP A 284 -0.81 15.50 14.84
CA TRP A 284 -1.96 14.64 14.66
C TRP A 284 -1.53 13.22 14.29
N LEU A 285 -2.36 12.24 14.69
CA LEU A 285 -2.14 10.83 14.36
C LEU A 285 -2.05 10.64 12.84
N ASP A 286 -1.09 9.83 12.41
CA ASP A 286 -0.83 9.56 10.99
C ASP A 286 -0.66 8.05 10.72
N ARG A 287 -1.44 7.27 11.46
CA ARG A 287 -1.40 5.81 11.45
C ARG A 287 -2.75 5.26 11.91
N GLY A 288 -3.11 4.08 11.43
CA GLY A 288 -4.27 3.35 11.91
C GLY A 288 -4.17 1.86 11.60
N MET A 289 -5.32 1.20 11.57
CA MET A 289 -5.43 -0.23 11.34
C MET A 289 -6.37 -0.50 10.17
N VAL A 290 -5.99 -1.39 9.28
CA VAL A 290 -6.75 -1.78 8.09
C VAL A 290 -7.02 -3.28 8.09
N ARG A 291 -7.85 -3.75 7.15
CA ARG A 291 -8.22 -5.16 7.07
C ARG A 291 -6.97 -6.00 6.80
N ARG A 292 -6.84 -7.13 7.50
CA ARG A 292 -5.80 -8.13 7.31
C ARG A 292 -6.47 -9.40 6.81
N GLU A 293 -6.53 -9.55 5.50
CA GLU A 293 -7.25 -10.63 4.84
C GLU A 293 -6.66 -10.99 3.47
N VAL A 294 -7.09 -12.12 2.93
CA VAL A 294 -6.86 -12.46 1.53
C VAL A 294 -7.83 -11.65 0.68
N TYR A 295 -7.33 -10.70 -0.10
CA TYR A 295 -8.17 -9.89 -0.98
C TYR A 295 -8.89 -10.77 -2.02
N PRO A 296 -10.15 -10.46 -2.40
CA PRO A 296 -10.93 -11.28 -3.33
C PRO A 296 -10.28 -11.52 -4.71
N TRP A 297 -9.35 -10.66 -5.12
CA TRP A 297 -8.61 -10.75 -6.37
C TRP A 297 -7.16 -11.23 -6.20
N ASN A 298 -6.75 -11.62 -4.99
CA ASN A 298 -5.42 -12.19 -4.75
C ASN A 298 -5.42 -13.67 -5.14
N ASP A 299 -4.91 -13.97 -6.33
CA ASP A 299 -4.79 -15.33 -6.85
C ASP A 299 -3.43 -16.01 -6.49
N TYR A 300 -2.60 -15.36 -5.67
CA TYR A 300 -1.26 -15.83 -5.29
C TYR A 300 -1.17 -16.46 -3.91
N GLU A 301 -2.16 -16.24 -3.02
CA GLU A 301 -2.14 -16.84 -1.69
C GLU A 301 -2.39 -18.36 -1.79
N PRO A 302 -1.46 -19.21 -1.31
CA PRO A 302 -1.59 -20.65 -1.46
C PRO A 302 -2.56 -21.26 -0.45
N ASP A 303 -3.11 -22.42 -0.79
CA ASP A 303 -3.81 -23.27 0.17
C ASP A 303 -2.79 -24.12 0.93
N ARG A 304 -2.22 -23.53 1.98
CA ARG A 304 -1.14 -24.13 2.79
C ARG A 304 -1.48 -25.53 3.33
N LEU A 305 -2.76 -25.81 3.59
CA LEU A 305 -3.21 -27.11 4.12
C LEU A 305 -3.26 -28.17 3.02
N ASN A 306 -3.53 -27.78 1.78
CA ASN A 306 -3.61 -28.68 0.63
C ASN A 306 -2.26 -28.83 -0.12
N GLU A 307 -1.28 -27.99 0.17
CA GLU A 307 0.06 -27.99 -0.47
C GLU A 307 1.19 -28.57 0.42
N LEU A 308 0.85 -29.49 1.34
CA LEU A 308 1.83 -30.17 2.20
C LEU A 308 2.98 -30.88 1.46
N PRO A 309 2.77 -31.54 0.31
CA PRO A 309 3.87 -32.20 -0.40
C PRO A 309 4.97 -31.21 -0.83
N GLN A 310 4.58 -30.04 -1.33
CA GLN A 310 5.47 -28.97 -1.75
C GLN A 310 6.23 -28.40 -0.54
N LEU A 311 5.52 -28.13 0.55
CA LEU A 311 6.13 -27.71 1.81
C LEU A 311 7.16 -28.70 2.35
N ASN A 312 6.88 -30.00 2.27
CA ASN A 312 7.82 -31.04 2.69
C ASN A 312 9.05 -31.14 1.78
N VAL A 313 8.92 -30.83 0.48
CA VAL A 313 10.08 -30.70 -0.42
C VAL A 313 10.98 -29.54 0.00
N LEU A 314 10.39 -28.41 0.44
CA LEU A 314 11.15 -27.28 0.97
C LEU A 314 11.80 -27.62 2.32
N MET A 315 11.06 -28.24 3.24
CA MET A 315 11.56 -28.67 4.55
C MET A 315 12.75 -29.62 4.43
N GLU A 316 12.72 -30.58 3.50
CA GLU A 316 13.80 -31.56 3.30
C GLU A 316 15.15 -30.89 2.96
N LYS A 317 15.14 -29.70 2.35
CA LYS A 317 16.37 -28.97 1.99
C LYS A 317 17.13 -28.45 3.22
N VAL A 318 16.41 -28.09 4.28
CA VAL A 318 16.97 -27.43 5.49
C VAL A 318 16.88 -28.30 6.75
N ALA A 319 16.04 -29.33 6.72
CA ALA A 319 15.73 -30.20 7.86
C ALA A 319 15.22 -31.59 7.40
N PRO A 320 16.07 -32.45 6.81
CA PRO A 320 15.67 -33.75 6.25
C PRO A 320 15.10 -34.75 7.26
N GLN A 321 15.30 -34.49 8.55
CA GLN A 321 14.78 -35.27 9.68
C GLN A 321 13.44 -34.78 10.20
N LEU A 322 12.90 -33.69 9.64
CA LEU A 322 11.62 -33.09 9.98
C LEU A 322 10.64 -33.17 8.80
N GLU A 323 9.35 -33.08 9.10
CA GLU A 323 8.27 -33.00 8.12
C GLU A 323 7.18 -32.03 8.58
N VAL A 324 6.52 -31.36 7.64
CA VAL A 324 5.37 -30.49 7.88
C VAL A 324 4.09 -31.32 7.84
N LYS A 325 3.24 -31.16 8.86
CA LYS A 325 1.91 -31.80 8.94
C LYS A 325 0.84 -30.79 9.35
N VAL A 326 -0.41 -31.18 9.15
CA VAL A 326 -1.56 -30.49 9.73
C VAL A 326 -1.67 -30.85 11.21
N VAL A 327 -1.96 -29.86 12.04
CA VAL A 327 -2.15 -30.00 13.48
C VAL A 327 -3.35 -29.18 13.93
N ASP A 328 -4.12 -29.72 14.87
CA ASP A 328 -5.24 -29.04 15.49
C ASP A 328 -4.76 -28.37 16.78
N LEU A 329 -4.82 -27.04 16.82
CA LEU A 329 -4.41 -26.23 17.95
C LEU A 329 -5.64 -25.62 18.65
N PRO A 330 -5.57 -25.32 19.95
CA PRO A 330 -6.62 -24.55 20.60
C PRO A 330 -6.75 -23.15 19.98
N GLU A 331 -7.97 -22.68 19.79
CA GLU A 331 -8.22 -21.30 19.41
C GLU A 331 -7.75 -20.34 20.51
N LEU A 332 -7.07 -19.27 20.10
CA LEU A 332 -6.40 -18.34 21.03
C LEU A 332 -7.25 -17.10 21.35
N THR A 333 -8.32 -16.86 20.58
CA THR A 333 -9.24 -15.76 20.84
C THR A 333 -10.19 -16.16 21.97
N GLY A 334 -10.05 -15.50 23.11
CA GLY A 334 -10.92 -15.70 24.27
C GLY A 334 -12.37 -15.24 24.08
N LEU A 335 -12.92 -15.26 22.86
CA LEU A 335 -14.36 -15.03 22.63
C LEU A 335 -15.24 -16.11 23.30
N ALA A 336 -14.64 -17.23 23.71
CA ALA A 336 -15.26 -18.20 24.61
C ALA A 336 -15.36 -17.73 26.08
N ASN A 337 -14.72 -16.62 26.48
CA ASN A 337 -14.74 -16.14 27.87
C ASN A 337 -15.93 -15.23 28.20
N GLY A 338 -16.91 -15.11 27.30
CA GLY A 338 -18.18 -14.42 27.58
C GLY A 338 -19.28 -15.34 28.12
N GLN A 339 -19.34 -16.61 27.67
CA GLN A 339 -20.43 -17.56 27.97
C GLN A 339 -20.03 -19.04 27.76
N SER A 340 -18.79 -19.46 28.03
CA SER A 340 -18.52 -20.91 28.10
C SER A 340 -18.93 -21.43 29.47
N ASP A 341 -20.01 -22.20 29.50
CA ASP A 341 -20.32 -23.09 30.61
C ASP A 341 -19.08 -23.94 30.89
N ALA A 342 -18.72 -24.10 32.17
CA ALA A 342 -17.63 -24.95 32.61
C ALA A 342 -17.88 -26.40 32.12
N GLY A 343 -17.32 -26.75 30.96
CA GLY A 343 -17.53 -28.05 30.31
C GLY A 343 -17.57 -28.06 28.77
N SER A 344 -17.50 -26.93 28.05
CA SER A 344 -17.34 -26.96 26.59
C SER A 344 -15.90 -27.22 26.17
N ASP A 345 -15.68 -28.16 25.25
CA ASP A 345 -14.37 -28.38 24.63
C ASP A 345 -13.84 -27.07 24.01
N PRO A 346 -12.54 -26.76 24.14
CA PRO A 346 -11.96 -25.57 23.53
C PRO A 346 -12.13 -25.63 22.01
N ALA A 347 -12.53 -24.52 21.41
CA ALA A 347 -12.60 -24.40 19.95
C ALA A 347 -11.23 -24.72 19.33
N ILE A 348 -11.24 -25.40 18.19
CA ILE A 348 -10.05 -25.90 17.52
C ILE A 348 -9.77 -25.04 16.28
N SER A 349 -8.49 -24.70 16.08
CA SER A 349 -7.95 -24.05 14.89
C SER A 349 -6.97 -25.00 14.21
N THR A 350 -7.30 -25.43 12.99
CA THR A 350 -6.43 -26.29 12.18
C THR A 350 -5.33 -25.46 11.53
N GLN A 351 -4.07 -25.83 11.80
CA GLN A 351 -2.86 -25.12 11.39
C GLN A 351 -1.80 -26.10 10.85
N LEU A 352 -0.65 -25.58 10.45
CA LEU A 352 0.53 -26.38 10.15
C LEU A 352 1.43 -26.51 11.39
N GLY A 353 2.16 -27.61 11.47
CA GLY A 353 3.20 -27.85 12.47
C GLY A 353 4.35 -28.67 11.89
N VAL A 354 5.49 -28.67 12.57
CA VAL A 354 6.69 -29.40 12.16
C VAL A 354 6.86 -30.61 13.08
N PHE A 355 7.16 -31.78 12.52
CA PHE A 355 7.20 -33.05 13.25
C PHE A 355 8.47 -33.83 12.96
N ALA A 356 8.95 -34.60 13.94
CA ALA A 356 10.13 -35.43 13.79
C ALA A 356 9.82 -36.71 12.97
N LYS A 357 10.62 -36.99 11.93
CA LYS A 357 10.54 -38.24 11.15
C LYS A 357 11.17 -39.45 11.86
N GLN A 358 12.01 -39.17 12.87
CA GLN A 358 12.78 -40.14 13.64
C GLN A 358 12.99 -39.64 15.09
N ASP A 359 13.54 -40.50 15.96
CA ASP A 359 13.98 -40.08 17.29
C ASP A 359 15.17 -39.13 17.18
N LEU A 360 15.12 -37.99 17.89
CA LEU A 360 16.14 -36.95 17.92
C LEU A 360 16.75 -36.86 19.32
N GLN A 361 18.07 -36.82 19.39
CA GLN A 361 18.79 -36.77 20.65
C GLN A 361 18.97 -35.33 21.14
N PRO A 362 19.11 -35.14 22.47
CA PRO A 362 19.58 -33.88 23.03
C PRO A 362 20.82 -33.34 22.32
N ASN A 363 20.84 -32.03 22.05
CA ASN A 363 21.88 -31.30 21.33
C ASN A 363 21.97 -31.52 19.81
N ASP A 364 21.14 -32.36 19.20
CA ASP A 364 21.08 -32.48 17.74
C ASP A 364 20.67 -31.15 17.10
N ILE A 365 21.32 -30.77 15.99
CA ILE A 365 20.87 -29.69 15.12
C ILE A 365 19.91 -30.29 14.10
N VAL A 366 18.65 -29.86 14.14
CA VAL A 366 17.54 -30.50 13.41
C VAL A 366 16.95 -29.67 12.29
N LEU A 367 17.26 -28.37 12.27
CA LEU A 367 17.00 -27.45 11.18
C LEU A 367 18.20 -26.49 11.07
N ASP A 368 18.59 -26.17 9.84
CA ASP A 368 19.60 -25.17 9.53
C ASP A 368 19.15 -24.41 8.27
N GLU A 369 18.57 -23.23 8.45
CA GLU A 369 17.95 -22.45 7.38
C GLU A 369 18.65 -21.09 7.27
N THR A 370 19.11 -20.78 6.06
CA THR A 370 19.66 -19.46 5.71
C THR A 370 18.64 -18.72 4.86
N SER A 371 18.45 -17.42 5.11
CA SER A 371 17.53 -16.58 4.35
C SER A 371 18.28 -15.45 3.65
N MET A 372 17.90 -15.16 2.41
CA MET A 372 18.30 -13.95 1.67
C MET A 372 17.31 -12.80 1.86
N LEU A 373 16.12 -13.08 2.40
CA LEU A 373 15.14 -12.07 2.77
C LEU A 373 15.46 -11.53 4.16
N THR A 374 16.53 -10.73 4.23
CA THR A 374 17.01 -10.09 5.46
C THR A 374 17.03 -8.58 5.35
N ALA A 375 16.82 -7.92 6.49
CA ALA A 375 16.85 -6.48 6.67
C ALA A 375 17.65 -6.15 7.94
N ASN A 376 18.46 -5.09 7.88
CA ASN A 376 19.11 -4.56 9.05
C ASN A 376 19.02 -3.03 9.05
N ASN A 377 18.77 -2.45 10.22
CA ASN A 377 18.96 -1.03 10.42
C ASN A 377 20.48 -0.87 10.60
N LYS A 378 21.23 -0.42 9.59
CA LYS A 378 22.71 -0.26 9.60
C LYS A 378 23.19 0.70 10.72
N LEU A 379 23.04 0.30 11.97
CA LEU A 379 23.04 1.16 13.16
C LEU A 379 24.41 1.31 13.83
N GLN A 380 25.47 0.73 13.26
CA GLN A 380 26.91 0.91 13.54
C GLN A 380 27.72 -0.38 13.30
N ASP A 381 27.07 -1.53 13.08
CA ASP A 381 27.72 -2.84 12.99
C ASP A 381 28.03 -3.27 11.54
N ALA A 382 29.17 -3.94 11.37
CA ALA A 382 29.62 -4.50 10.10
C ALA A 382 28.90 -5.84 9.88
N LEU A 383 27.77 -5.81 9.18
CA LEU A 383 26.97 -7.00 8.86
C LEU A 383 27.13 -7.38 7.39
N CYS A 384 27.05 -8.68 7.10
CA CYS A 384 26.95 -9.20 5.74
C CYS A 384 25.65 -8.71 5.10
N ASP A 385 25.70 -8.17 3.87
CA ASP A 385 24.49 -7.65 3.23
C ASP A 385 23.44 -8.74 2.94
N ALA A 386 23.88 -9.97 2.68
CA ALA A 386 23.00 -11.08 2.33
C ALA A 386 22.31 -11.72 3.54
N CYS A 387 23.09 -12.28 4.47
CA CYS A 387 22.57 -13.05 5.60
C CYS A 387 22.47 -12.25 6.91
N SER A 388 22.96 -10.99 6.91
CA SER A 388 23.05 -10.14 8.10
C SER A 388 23.83 -10.75 9.28
N ALA A 389 24.72 -11.70 9.02
CA ALA A 389 25.70 -12.18 9.99
C ALA A 389 26.75 -11.12 10.30
N ASP A 390 27.32 -11.16 11.50
CA ASP A 390 28.45 -10.29 11.87
C ASP A 390 29.66 -10.60 10.98
N LEU A 391 30.25 -9.56 10.39
CA LEU A 391 31.50 -9.68 9.64
C LEU A 391 32.68 -9.81 10.63
N PRO A 392 33.69 -10.64 10.32
CA PRO A 392 34.85 -10.78 11.19
C PRO A 392 35.71 -9.51 11.23
N ASP A 393 36.45 -9.31 12.32
CA ASP A 393 37.36 -8.17 12.50
C ASP A 393 38.44 -8.13 11.40
N LEU A 394 38.73 -6.91 10.91
CA LEU A 394 39.77 -6.67 9.90
C LEU A 394 41.15 -7.13 10.42
N GLY A 395 41.64 -8.26 9.91
CA GLY A 395 42.97 -8.81 10.23
C GLY A 395 42.98 -10.17 10.94
N GLY A 396 41.81 -10.75 11.25
CA GLY A 396 41.71 -12.16 11.66
C GLY A 396 41.88 -13.14 10.49
N ASP A 397 42.23 -14.40 10.77
CA ASP A 397 42.34 -15.45 9.75
C ASP A 397 41.01 -15.63 8.96
N ASP A 398 39.88 -15.40 9.62
CA ASP A 398 38.53 -15.46 9.06
C ASP A 398 38.20 -14.31 8.10
N ALA A 399 38.99 -13.22 8.10
CA ALA A 399 38.80 -12.10 7.16
C ALA A 399 39.11 -12.47 5.71
N THR A 400 39.76 -13.61 5.47
CA THR A 400 40.10 -14.11 4.13
C THR A 400 38.88 -14.57 3.31
N GLY A 401 37.75 -14.86 3.97
CA GLY A 401 36.49 -15.25 3.32
C GLY A 401 35.60 -14.07 2.91
N ILE A 402 35.91 -12.85 3.37
CA ILE A 402 35.13 -11.66 3.04
C ILE A 402 35.31 -11.34 1.55
N THR A 403 34.20 -11.12 0.86
CA THR A 403 34.15 -10.70 -0.54
C THR A 403 33.28 -9.46 -0.67
N ALA A 404 33.39 -8.75 -1.79
CA ALA A 404 32.60 -7.56 -2.06
C ALA A 404 32.13 -7.56 -3.52
N CYS A 405 30.99 -6.92 -3.76
CA CYS A 405 30.55 -6.65 -5.13
C CYS A 405 31.60 -5.74 -5.82
N PRO A 406 32.09 -6.11 -7.02
CA PRO A 406 33.11 -5.32 -7.71
C PRO A 406 32.59 -3.96 -8.19
N ASP A 407 31.27 -3.81 -8.34
CA ASP A 407 30.66 -2.62 -8.93
C ASP A 407 30.22 -1.59 -7.86
N CYS A 408 29.70 -2.04 -6.72
CA CYS A 408 29.16 -1.16 -5.68
C CYS A 408 29.79 -1.33 -4.29
N GLU A 409 30.84 -2.17 -4.16
CA GLU A 409 31.64 -2.39 -2.94
C GLU A 409 30.88 -2.90 -1.71
N VAL A 410 29.61 -3.30 -1.86
CA VAL A 410 28.82 -3.95 -0.80
C VAL A 410 29.50 -5.24 -0.36
N VAL A 411 29.57 -5.48 0.95
CA VAL A 411 30.39 -6.53 1.57
C VAL A 411 29.55 -7.75 1.97
N PHE A 412 30.10 -8.94 1.70
CA PHE A 412 29.53 -10.24 2.03
C PHE A 412 30.51 -11.07 2.87
N CYS A 413 29.99 -11.90 3.77
CA CYS A 413 30.83 -12.73 4.64
C CYS A 413 31.50 -13.91 3.92
N SER A 414 31.05 -14.25 2.71
CA SER A 414 31.56 -15.37 1.91
C SER A 414 31.19 -15.23 0.43
N GLU A 415 31.92 -15.93 -0.44
CA GLU A 415 31.59 -16.08 -1.86
C GLU A 415 30.17 -16.63 -2.05
N THR A 416 29.75 -17.60 -1.21
CA THR A 416 28.40 -18.16 -1.27
C THR A 416 27.31 -17.12 -0.97
N CYS A 417 27.56 -16.16 -0.06
CA CYS A 417 26.62 -15.06 0.18
C CYS A 417 26.59 -14.07 -0.98
N LEU A 418 27.73 -13.82 -1.64
CA LEU A 418 27.77 -12.99 -2.85
C LEU A 418 26.99 -13.67 -3.99
N GLU A 419 27.27 -14.93 -4.28
CA GLU A 419 26.56 -15.71 -5.32
C GLU A 419 25.05 -15.74 -5.04
N ALA A 420 24.65 -16.08 -3.82
CA ALA A 420 23.23 -16.11 -3.44
C ALA A 420 22.59 -14.73 -3.54
N ALA A 421 23.28 -13.65 -3.17
CA ALA A 421 22.78 -12.28 -3.34
C ALA A 421 22.61 -11.92 -4.83
N MET A 422 23.58 -12.27 -5.67
CA MET A 422 23.54 -12.04 -7.13
C MET A 422 22.40 -12.79 -7.81
N GLU A 423 22.08 -14.00 -7.35
CA GLU A 423 20.95 -14.77 -7.87
C GLU A 423 19.60 -14.29 -7.32
N SER A 424 19.57 -13.68 -6.14
CA SER A 424 18.31 -13.45 -5.42
C SER A 424 17.81 -12.01 -5.41
N TYR A 425 18.64 -10.97 -5.24
CA TYR A 425 18.17 -9.58 -5.11
C TYR A 425 19.16 -8.50 -5.56
N HIS A 426 20.47 -8.78 -5.53
CA HIS A 426 21.50 -7.76 -5.64
C HIS A 426 21.48 -7.04 -7.00
N PRO A 427 21.22 -7.69 -8.15
CA PRO A 427 21.12 -7.01 -9.44
C PRO A 427 20.14 -5.84 -9.45
N ALA A 428 19.01 -5.95 -8.74
CA ALA A 428 18.01 -4.89 -8.66
C ALA A 428 18.41 -3.72 -7.72
N LEU A 429 19.44 -3.90 -6.88
CA LEU A 429 19.92 -2.89 -5.93
C LEU A 429 21.34 -2.38 -6.24
N CYS A 430 22.07 -3.05 -7.15
CA CYS A 430 23.48 -2.78 -7.39
C CYS A 430 23.68 -1.36 -7.93
N GLY A 431 24.48 -0.55 -7.23
CA GLY A 431 24.73 0.84 -7.61
C GLY A 431 23.56 1.80 -7.36
N MET A 432 22.45 1.34 -6.78
CA MET A 432 21.28 2.16 -6.46
C MET A 432 21.41 2.80 -5.08
N ASP A 433 21.00 4.06 -4.96
CA ASP A 433 21.01 4.80 -3.68
C ASP A 433 19.77 4.47 -2.83
N VAL A 434 19.64 3.19 -2.47
CA VAL A 434 18.58 2.70 -1.57
C VAL A 434 18.95 2.81 -0.10
N GLU A 435 20.22 3.10 0.22
CA GLU A 435 20.70 3.27 1.60
C GLU A 435 20.08 4.49 2.30
N ALA A 436 19.61 5.47 1.52
CA ALA A 436 18.91 6.66 2.03
C ALA A 436 17.54 6.34 2.65
N ILE A 437 16.91 5.22 2.26
CA ILE A 437 15.49 4.90 2.54
C ILE A 437 15.22 4.57 4.01
N ALA A 438 16.25 4.22 4.80
CA ALA A 438 16.12 3.88 6.22
C ALA A 438 17.25 4.46 7.09
N LYS A 439 17.78 5.62 6.70
CA LYS A 439 18.84 6.30 7.46
C LYS A 439 18.27 7.04 8.67
N ASP A 440 19.00 7.02 9.78
CA ASP A 440 18.72 7.83 11.00
C ASP A 440 17.33 7.59 11.63
N VAL A 441 16.82 6.36 11.56
CA VAL A 441 15.50 5.99 12.10
C VAL A 441 15.48 6.10 13.63
N PRO A 442 14.52 6.86 14.22
CA PRO A 442 14.35 6.91 15.67
C PRO A 442 14.05 5.53 16.26
N PRO A 443 14.52 5.20 17.49
CA PRO A 443 14.29 3.89 18.10
C PRO A 443 12.81 3.45 18.14
N ALA A 444 11.89 4.40 18.32
CA ALA A 444 10.44 4.14 18.34
C ALA A 444 9.86 3.67 17.00
N GLN A 445 10.59 3.87 15.89
CA GLN A 445 10.20 3.50 14.53
C GLN A 445 11.08 2.35 13.97
N ALA A 446 12.02 1.84 14.76
CA ALA A 446 12.98 0.83 14.31
C ALA A 446 12.31 -0.45 13.78
N ALA A 447 11.20 -0.87 14.39
CA ALA A 447 10.44 -2.04 13.93
C ALA A 447 9.77 -1.79 12.57
N ASP A 448 9.10 -0.65 12.39
CA ASP A 448 8.43 -0.30 11.13
C ASP A 448 9.45 -0.12 10.00
N SER A 449 10.63 0.46 10.30
CA SER A 449 11.76 0.52 9.38
C SER A 449 12.24 -0.86 8.93
N LEU A 450 12.40 -1.82 9.85
CA LEU A 450 12.81 -3.18 9.47
C LEU A 450 11.79 -3.85 8.56
N TYR A 451 10.49 -3.68 8.80
CA TYR A 451 9.47 -4.21 7.90
C TYR A 451 9.51 -3.55 6.52
N ALA A 452 9.75 -2.24 6.46
CA ALA A 452 9.91 -1.52 5.20
C ALA A 452 11.16 -1.99 4.43
N LEU A 453 12.26 -2.27 5.13
CA LEU A 453 13.47 -2.84 4.54
C LEU A 453 13.28 -4.29 4.08
N LEU A 454 12.50 -5.10 4.80
CA LEU A 454 12.10 -6.43 4.33
C LEU A 454 11.24 -6.33 3.07
N LEU A 455 10.33 -5.35 3.00
CA LEU A 455 9.57 -5.07 1.79
C LEU A 455 10.50 -4.72 0.63
N LEU A 456 11.43 -3.76 0.80
CA LEU A 456 12.43 -3.42 -0.21
C LEU A 456 13.20 -4.66 -0.70
N ARG A 457 13.68 -5.49 0.22
CA ARG A 457 14.40 -6.72 -0.13
C ARG A 457 13.51 -7.67 -0.93
N ALA A 458 12.26 -7.86 -0.54
CA ALA A 458 11.32 -8.71 -1.27
C ALA A 458 11.02 -8.15 -2.68
N LEU A 459 10.88 -6.83 -2.84
CA LEU A 459 10.68 -6.21 -4.16
C LEU A 459 11.92 -6.40 -5.04
N ALA A 460 13.12 -6.19 -4.50
CA ALA A 460 14.38 -6.45 -5.21
C ALA A 460 14.53 -7.93 -5.59
N MET A 461 14.04 -8.83 -4.72
CA MET A 461 14.04 -10.25 -5.02
C MET A 461 13.09 -10.60 -6.16
N ALA A 462 11.87 -10.08 -6.12
CA ALA A 462 10.88 -10.27 -7.16
C ALA A 462 11.38 -9.78 -8.52
N GLU A 463 12.03 -8.61 -8.54
CA GLU A 463 12.62 -8.03 -9.74
C GLU A 463 13.76 -8.89 -10.30
N THR A 464 14.72 -9.26 -9.45
CA THR A 464 15.88 -10.07 -9.86
C THR A 464 15.46 -11.45 -10.37
N GLN A 465 14.44 -12.04 -9.76
CA GLN A 465 13.94 -13.38 -10.09
C GLN A 465 12.82 -13.36 -11.12
N GLU A 466 12.43 -12.19 -11.63
CA GLU A 466 11.38 -11.98 -12.62
C GLU A 466 10.05 -12.68 -12.25
N CYS A 467 9.60 -12.53 -11.00
CA CYS A 467 8.40 -13.20 -10.48
C CYS A 467 7.53 -12.28 -9.62
N HIS A 468 6.25 -12.61 -9.45
CA HIS A 468 5.37 -11.86 -8.56
C HIS A 468 5.88 -11.89 -7.10
N PRO A 469 5.87 -10.78 -6.33
CA PRO A 469 6.45 -10.77 -4.98
C PRO A 469 5.84 -11.79 -4.00
N LEU A 470 4.56 -12.13 -4.19
CA LEU A 470 3.87 -13.15 -3.39
C LEU A 470 4.21 -14.60 -3.80
N GLU A 471 4.92 -14.80 -4.91
CA GLU A 471 5.39 -16.11 -5.36
C GLU A 471 6.82 -16.44 -4.90
N LEU A 472 7.55 -15.47 -4.34
CA LEU A 472 8.84 -15.71 -3.72
C LEU A 472 8.78 -16.87 -2.74
N SER A 473 9.78 -17.75 -2.78
CA SER A 473 9.81 -18.96 -1.94
C SER A 473 9.80 -18.63 -0.44
N GLU A 474 10.35 -17.46 -0.11
CA GLU A 474 10.47 -16.86 1.21
C GLU A 474 9.13 -16.36 1.76
N VAL A 475 8.16 -16.11 0.88
CA VAL A 475 6.91 -15.41 1.20
C VAL A 475 5.68 -16.30 1.00
N LYS A 476 5.67 -17.10 -0.07
CA LYS A 476 4.48 -17.79 -0.56
C LYS A 476 3.73 -18.51 0.56
N TYR A 477 4.44 -19.33 1.34
CA TYR A 477 3.83 -20.21 2.35
C TYR A 477 3.91 -19.72 3.80
N ILE A 478 4.42 -18.51 4.07
CA ILE A 478 4.45 -17.99 5.44
C ILE A 478 3.07 -17.43 5.84
N TRP A 479 2.76 -17.52 7.14
CA TRP A 479 1.45 -17.14 7.69
C TRP A 479 1.22 -15.63 7.63
N GLY A 480 0.08 -15.22 7.06
CA GLY A 480 -0.31 -13.81 6.96
C GLY A 480 -1.18 -13.30 8.10
N ASP A 481 -1.61 -14.17 9.04
CA ASP A 481 -2.59 -13.86 10.10
C ASP A 481 -3.84 -13.16 9.55
N PHE A 482 -4.36 -13.72 8.46
CA PHE A 482 -5.60 -13.31 7.84
C PHE A 482 -6.78 -13.81 8.66
N HIS A 483 -7.80 -12.98 8.85
CA HIS A 483 -9.03 -13.46 9.48
C HIS A 483 -9.76 -14.49 8.61
N SER A 484 -10.47 -15.43 9.23
CA SER A 484 -11.22 -16.49 8.55
C SER A 484 -12.70 -16.16 8.27
N LEU A 485 -13.14 -14.93 8.53
CA LEU A 485 -14.54 -14.52 8.33
C LEU A 485 -14.97 -14.63 6.86
N PRO A 486 -16.04 -15.37 6.53
CA PRO A 486 -16.55 -15.45 5.16
C PRO A 486 -17.05 -14.08 4.66
N LEU A 487 -16.32 -13.47 3.72
CA LEU A 487 -16.65 -12.13 3.21
C LEU A 487 -18.09 -12.03 2.68
N ALA A 488 -18.58 -13.06 1.99
CA ALA A 488 -19.95 -13.09 1.47
C ALA A 488 -21.04 -12.99 2.57
N GLN A 489 -20.72 -13.32 3.82
CA GLN A 489 -21.66 -13.32 4.94
C GLN A 489 -21.49 -12.09 5.85
N HIS A 490 -20.26 -11.61 6.01
CA HIS A 490 -19.92 -10.56 6.97
C HIS A 490 -19.71 -9.19 6.35
N TRP A 491 -19.35 -9.13 5.06
CA TRP A 491 -19.12 -7.86 4.38
C TRP A 491 -20.41 -7.06 4.26
N GLN A 492 -20.31 -5.75 4.49
CA GLN A 492 -21.37 -4.79 4.29
C GLN A 492 -20.82 -3.58 3.56
N SER A 493 -21.67 -2.93 2.77
CA SER A 493 -21.30 -1.69 2.08
C SER A 493 -20.75 -0.67 3.09
N PRO A 494 -19.56 -0.12 2.84
CA PRO A 494 -18.94 0.85 3.72
C PRO A 494 -19.75 2.16 3.69
N GLN A 495 -19.80 2.82 4.85
CA GLN A 495 -20.33 4.18 4.93
C GLN A 495 -19.20 5.16 4.63
N LEU A 496 -19.34 5.89 3.52
CA LEU A 496 -18.32 6.82 3.01
C LEU A 496 -18.53 8.27 3.45
N GLU A 497 -19.64 8.54 4.16
CA GLU A 497 -19.95 9.85 4.71
C GLU A 497 -19.14 10.10 5.97
N THR A 498 -18.41 11.21 6.00
CA THR A 498 -17.64 11.63 7.17
C THR A 498 -18.53 12.47 8.11
N SER A 499 -18.66 12.05 9.36
CA SER A 499 -19.41 12.79 10.38
C SER A 499 -18.56 13.90 11.01
N ASN A 500 -19.20 15.01 11.39
CA ASN A 500 -18.53 16.09 12.15
C ASN A 500 -18.34 15.74 13.64
N SER A 501 -18.77 14.54 14.08
CA SER A 501 -18.74 14.14 15.48
C SER A 501 -17.44 13.45 15.89
N GLY A 502 -16.41 13.43 15.04
CA GLY A 502 -15.14 12.74 15.29
C GLY A 502 -15.24 11.21 15.34
N ALA A 503 -16.43 10.65 15.16
CA ALA A 503 -16.68 9.22 15.21
C ALA A 503 -16.50 8.59 13.83
N VAL A 504 -15.26 8.28 13.46
CA VAL A 504 -14.97 7.41 12.30
C VAL A 504 -15.06 5.93 12.70
N ASP A 505 -14.85 5.63 13.99
CA ASP A 505 -14.68 4.26 14.52
C ASP A 505 -15.93 3.37 14.47
N ARG A 506 -17.14 3.95 14.35
CA ARG A 506 -18.38 3.16 14.39
C ARG A 506 -18.87 2.64 13.05
N HIS A 507 -18.25 3.05 11.94
CA HIS A 507 -18.92 2.98 10.63
C HIS A 507 -18.35 1.93 9.65
N GLN A 508 -17.34 1.16 10.05
CA GLN A 508 -16.77 0.02 9.28
C GLN A 508 -16.59 -1.27 10.12
N ALA A 509 -17.14 -1.30 11.34
CA ALA A 509 -16.80 -2.24 12.42
C ALA A 509 -17.21 -3.72 12.23
N ASN A 510 -17.61 -4.16 11.04
CA ASN A 510 -18.03 -5.55 10.82
C ASN A 510 -16.87 -6.47 10.40
N MET A 511 -15.77 -5.90 9.92
CA MET A 511 -14.57 -6.66 9.55
C MET A 511 -13.40 -6.31 10.48
N PRO A 512 -12.61 -7.29 10.95
CA PRO A 512 -11.42 -7.05 11.75
C PRO A 512 -10.41 -6.17 11.02
N ARG A 513 -9.87 -5.18 11.73
CA ARG A 513 -8.78 -4.31 11.25
C ARG A 513 -7.56 -4.53 12.13
N THR A 514 -6.66 -5.39 11.69
CA THR A 514 -5.49 -5.85 12.48
C THR A 514 -4.16 -5.60 11.80
N LEU A 515 -4.13 -5.09 10.56
CA LEU A 515 -2.89 -4.70 9.88
C LEU A 515 -2.57 -3.23 10.17
N PRO A 516 -1.43 -2.90 10.78
CA PRO A 516 -0.98 -1.51 10.91
C PRO A 516 -0.78 -0.86 9.55
N PHE A 517 -1.26 0.38 9.42
CA PHE A 517 -1.18 1.16 8.19
C PHE A 517 -0.75 2.59 8.46
N SER A 518 0.14 3.11 7.61
CA SER A 518 0.39 4.53 7.45
C SER A 518 0.53 4.85 5.97
N PHE A 519 0.11 6.05 5.55
CA PHE A 519 0.26 6.46 4.15
C PHE A 519 1.74 6.47 3.71
N GLU A 520 2.64 6.83 4.61
CA GLU A 520 4.08 6.79 4.36
C GLU A 520 4.58 5.36 4.08
N HIS A 521 4.45 4.43 5.02
CA HIS A 521 5.09 3.11 4.92
C HIS A 521 4.36 2.13 4.00
N ASN A 522 3.06 2.32 3.76
CA ASN A 522 2.26 1.38 2.96
C ASN A 522 1.99 1.88 1.53
N VAL A 523 2.21 3.17 1.24
CA VAL A 523 1.93 3.75 -0.09
C VAL A 523 3.14 4.50 -0.63
N ARG A 524 3.55 5.60 0.01
CA ARG A 524 4.58 6.49 -0.54
C ARG A 524 5.95 5.85 -0.59
N LEU A 525 6.43 5.34 0.55
CA LEU A 525 7.76 4.76 0.69
C LEU A 525 7.96 3.54 -0.23
N PRO A 526 7.02 2.58 -0.34
CA PRO A 526 7.14 1.48 -1.30
C PRO A 526 7.22 1.92 -2.76
N PHE A 527 6.44 2.93 -3.20
CA PHE A 527 6.57 3.45 -4.56
C PHE A 527 7.91 4.16 -4.76
N HIS A 528 8.36 4.92 -3.76
CA HIS A 528 9.68 5.56 -3.82
C HIS A 528 10.84 4.54 -3.88
N MET A 529 10.71 3.42 -3.16
CA MET A 529 11.67 2.30 -3.24
C MET A 529 11.77 1.76 -4.66
N LEU A 530 10.64 1.55 -5.34
CA LEU A 530 10.59 1.06 -6.72
C LEU A 530 11.19 2.07 -7.70
N GLU A 531 10.85 3.34 -7.59
CA GLU A 531 11.46 4.41 -8.40
C GLU A 531 12.99 4.45 -8.22
N LYS A 532 13.49 4.27 -6.98
CA LYS A 532 14.93 4.19 -6.70
C LYS A 532 15.62 2.96 -7.29
N MET A 533 14.84 1.92 -7.63
CA MET A 533 15.29 0.73 -8.34
C MET A 533 15.10 0.85 -9.86
N ASP A 534 14.78 2.06 -10.36
CA ASP A 534 14.44 2.34 -11.76
C ASP A 534 13.22 1.54 -12.28
N ILE A 535 12.28 1.20 -11.38
CA ILE A 535 11.03 0.51 -11.72
C ILE A 535 9.91 1.53 -11.91
N ASP A 536 9.30 1.52 -13.11
CA ASP A 536 8.12 2.32 -13.42
C ASP A 536 6.88 1.77 -12.67
N ILE A 537 6.42 2.56 -11.69
CA ILE A 537 5.31 2.24 -10.78
C ILE A 537 3.93 2.18 -11.46
N PHE A 538 3.82 2.63 -12.70
CA PHE A 538 2.57 2.62 -13.47
C PHE A 538 2.45 1.35 -14.33
N THR A 539 3.54 0.93 -14.95
CA THR A 539 3.55 -0.24 -15.85
C THR A 539 3.64 -1.58 -15.14
N SER A 540 4.11 -1.59 -13.88
CA SER A 540 4.32 -2.81 -13.11
C SER A 540 3.19 -3.08 -12.12
N GLN A 541 2.07 -3.66 -12.58
CA GLN A 541 0.90 -3.92 -11.72
C GLN A 541 1.10 -4.99 -10.64
N MET A 542 2.16 -5.80 -10.73
CA MET A 542 2.60 -6.68 -9.64
C MET A 542 3.09 -5.91 -8.40
N TYR A 543 3.34 -4.60 -8.54
CA TYR A 543 3.70 -3.70 -7.46
C TYR A 543 2.56 -2.70 -7.18
N ASP A 544 1.62 -3.13 -6.35
CA ASP A 544 0.49 -2.33 -5.90
C ASP A 544 0.28 -2.44 -4.38
N VAL A 545 -0.48 -1.52 -3.80
CA VAL A 545 -0.66 -1.39 -2.33
C VAL A 545 -1.22 -2.66 -1.71
N TRP A 546 -2.07 -3.40 -2.42
CA TRP A 546 -2.60 -4.66 -1.89
C TRP A 546 -1.50 -5.73 -1.75
N VAL A 547 -0.54 -5.76 -2.67
CA VAL A 547 0.64 -6.63 -2.61
C VAL A 547 1.53 -6.24 -1.43
N PHE A 548 1.81 -4.94 -1.27
CA PHE A 548 2.59 -4.44 -0.14
C PHE A 548 1.93 -4.78 1.20
N ASN A 549 0.62 -4.57 1.31
CA ASN A 549 -0.15 -4.90 2.51
C ASN A 549 -0.16 -6.41 2.80
N THR A 550 -0.24 -7.26 1.77
CA THR A 550 -0.12 -8.72 1.94
C THR A 550 1.27 -9.13 2.40
N LEU A 551 2.34 -8.52 1.86
CA LEU A 551 3.72 -8.74 2.30
C LEU A 551 3.92 -8.29 3.76
N TYR A 552 3.47 -7.09 4.12
CA TYR A 552 3.52 -6.61 5.50
C TYR A 552 2.74 -7.50 6.47
N ALA A 553 1.56 -7.98 6.06
CA ALA A 553 0.78 -8.93 6.85
C ALA A 553 1.57 -10.22 7.08
N LYS A 554 2.27 -10.74 6.06
CA LYS A 554 3.13 -11.91 6.21
C LYS A 554 4.34 -11.64 7.12
N PHE A 555 5.10 -10.58 6.88
CA PHE A 555 6.30 -10.26 7.67
C PHE A 555 6.01 -10.03 9.15
N ARG A 556 4.95 -9.29 9.48
CA ARG A 556 4.60 -9.01 10.89
C ARG A 556 4.19 -10.25 11.68
N GLY A 557 3.75 -11.31 10.99
CA GLY A 557 3.37 -12.58 11.62
C GLY A 557 4.54 -13.54 11.81
N THR A 558 5.59 -13.47 10.98
CA THR A 558 6.58 -14.56 10.89
C THR A 558 8.04 -14.13 10.83
N ALA A 559 8.35 -12.85 10.63
CA ALA A 559 9.73 -12.40 10.56
C ALA A 559 10.41 -12.58 11.93
N SER A 560 11.57 -13.24 11.91
CA SER A 560 12.46 -13.33 13.05
C SER A 560 13.19 -12.00 13.26
N ALA A 561 13.56 -11.69 14.50
CA ALA A 561 14.29 -10.47 14.82
C ALA A 561 15.42 -10.74 15.83
N ARG A 562 16.58 -10.12 15.61
CA ARG A 562 17.71 -10.05 16.54
C ARG A 562 17.72 -8.69 17.20
N LEU A 563 17.78 -8.67 18.53
CA LEU A 563 17.96 -7.43 19.29
C LEU A 563 19.44 -7.03 19.30
N SER A 564 19.70 -5.74 19.12
CA SER A 564 21.03 -5.16 19.35
C SER A 564 21.46 -5.34 20.81
N GLY A 565 22.77 -5.35 21.05
CA GLY A 565 23.31 -5.34 22.43
C GLY A 565 23.61 -6.71 23.03
N LEU A 566 23.27 -7.81 22.35
CA LEU A 566 23.70 -9.14 22.77
C LEU A 566 25.24 -9.21 22.79
N GLY A 567 25.82 -9.84 23.82
CA GLY A 567 27.28 -9.92 23.99
C GLY A 567 27.94 -8.76 24.75
N GLY A 568 27.18 -7.94 25.48
CA GLY A 568 27.72 -6.90 26.38
C GLY A 568 27.70 -5.47 25.83
N ARG A 569 27.02 -5.24 24.70
CA ARG A 569 26.78 -3.92 24.11
C ARG A 569 25.43 -3.35 24.58
N PRO A 570 25.18 -2.04 24.51
CA PRO A 570 23.89 -1.47 24.91
C PRO A 570 22.75 -2.00 24.01
N ILE A 571 21.65 -2.47 24.62
CA ILE A 571 20.43 -2.86 23.88
C ILE A 571 19.77 -1.59 23.34
N ARG A 572 19.58 -1.51 22.02
CA ARG A 572 18.97 -0.36 21.31
C ARG A 572 17.71 -0.72 20.53
N GLY A 573 17.18 -1.93 20.72
CA GLY A 573 16.00 -2.45 20.03
C GLY A 573 16.35 -3.44 18.92
N PRO A 574 15.37 -3.83 18.08
CA PRO A 574 15.59 -4.72 16.94
C PRO A 574 16.62 -4.14 15.97
N GLU A 575 17.63 -4.94 15.65
CA GLU A 575 18.75 -4.55 14.78
C GLU A 575 18.60 -5.19 13.40
N VAL A 576 18.26 -6.47 13.39
CA VAL A 576 18.15 -7.30 12.19
C VAL A 576 16.81 -8.02 12.20
N SER A 577 16.19 -8.15 11.04
CA SER A 577 15.03 -8.99 10.81
C SER A 577 15.23 -9.87 9.57
N ALA A 578 14.68 -11.07 9.60
CA ALA A 578 14.77 -12.01 8.49
C ALA A 578 13.56 -12.95 8.45
N VAL A 579 13.22 -13.41 7.26
CA VAL A 579 12.13 -14.37 7.04
C VAL A 579 12.71 -15.76 6.81
N HIS A 580 12.37 -16.71 7.68
CA HIS A 580 12.80 -18.10 7.61
C HIS A 580 11.57 -19.02 7.43
N PRO A 581 11.20 -19.36 6.18
CA PRO A 581 9.93 -20.01 5.89
C PRO A 581 9.70 -21.32 6.61
N MET A 582 10.71 -22.18 6.74
CA MET A 582 10.54 -23.50 7.36
C MET A 582 10.62 -23.43 8.88
N TRP A 583 11.48 -22.57 9.42
CA TRP A 583 11.55 -22.28 10.86
C TRP A 583 10.22 -21.76 11.42
N CYS A 584 9.55 -20.85 10.70
CA CYS A 584 8.31 -20.23 11.18
C CYS A 584 7.09 -21.17 11.18
N LEU A 585 7.20 -22.39 10.63
CA LEU A 585 6.16 -23.42 10.70
C LEU A 585 6.12 -24.16 12.04
N ALA A 586 7.20 -24.11 12.84
CA ALA A 586 7.24 -24.78 14.13
C ALA A 586 6.45 -23.96 15.17
N ASN A 587 5.37 -24.53 15.70
CA ASN A 587 4.46 -23.85 16.61
C ASN A 587 5.11 -23.51 17.95
N HIS A 588 4.53 -22.51 18.61
CA HIS A 588 4.95 -22.08 19.93
C HIS A 588 4.51 -23.05 21.04
N HIS A 589 5.40 -23.29 22.00
CA HIS A 589 5.06 -23.85 23.31
C HIS A 589 5.91 -23.19 24.41
N CYS A 590 5.31 -22.91 25.57
CA CYS A 590 6.07 -22.36 26.71
C CYS A 590 6.98 -23.40 27.39
N ASP A 591 6.84 -24.68 27.04
CA ASP A 591 7.79 -25.75 27.34
C ASP A 591 8.33 -26.34 26.03
N PRO A 592 9.21 -25.60 25.32
CA PRO A 592 9.71 -25.98 24.01
C PRO A 592 10.61 -27.23 24.11
N ASN A 593 10.80 -27.93 23.00
CA ASN A 593 11.76 -29.03 22.90
C ASN A 593 12.97 -28.70 22.01
N VAL A 594 12.96 -27.53 21.37
CA VAL A 594 14.09 -26.94 20.66
C VAL A 594 14.37 -25.53 21.14
N SER A 595 15.62 -25.10 21.02
CA SER A 595 16.03 -23.70 21.08
C SER A 595 16.53 -23.24 19.72
N TRP A 596 16.57 -21.93 19.52
CA TRP A 596 17.20 -21.34 18.34
C TRP A 596 18.09 -20.16 18.72
N ASP A 597 19.07 -19.92 17.86
CA ASP A 597 19.92 -18.73 17.86
C ASP A 597 20.11 -18.31 16.39
N TRP A 598 20.40 -17.03 16.16
CA TRP A 598 20.55 -16.48 14.81
C TRP A 598 21.86 -15.70 14.66
N GLY A 599 22.69 -16.18 13.72
CA GLY A 599 23.95 -15.55 13.31
C GLY A 599 24.26 -15.87 11.84
N GLY A 600 23.39 -15.41 10.94
CA GLY A 600 23.44 -15.69 9.49
C GLY A 600 22.48 -16.80 9.05
N SER A 601 22.50 -17.93 9.75
CA SER A 601 21.51 -19.02 9.62
C SER A 601 20.74 -19.19 10.93
N ILE A 602 19.46 -19.53 10.85
CA ILE A 602 18.68 -19.94 12.03
C ILE A 602 18.75 -21.46 12.19
N LYS A 603 18.99 -21.92 13.43
CA LYS A 603 19.12 -23.35 13.71
C LYS A 603 18.20 -23.80 14.82
N PHE A 604 17.52 -24.93 14.63
CA PHE A 604 16.90 -25.63 15.77
C PHE A 604 17.88 -26.59 16.38
N LYS A 605 18.18 -26.38 17.66
CA LYS A 605 18.93 -27.31 18.49
C LYS A 605 17.99 -27.98 19.49
N VAL A 606 17.96 -29.31 19.50
CA VAL A 606 17.17 -30.08 20.47
C VAL A 606 17.70 -29.80 21.88
N LEU A 607 16.80 -29.43 22.78
CA LEU A 607 17.17 -29.10 24.14
C LEU A 607 17.62 -30.37 24.90
N ASP A 608 18.66 -30.21 25.71
CA ASP A 608 19.11 -31.20 26.69
C ASP A 608 18.54 -30.98 28.10
N TRP A 609 17.61 -30.03 28.22
CA TRP A 609 16.81 -29.75 29.41
C TRP A 609 15.38 -29.34 29.01
N ARG A 610 14.45 -29.33 29.96
CA ARG A 610 13.07 -28.84 29.76
C ARG A 610 12.68 -27.93 30.93
N PRO A 611 11.94 -26.83 30.71
CA PRO A 611 11.49 -25.99 31.81
C PRO A 611 10.59 -26.76 32.76
N GLU A 612 10.84 -26.56 34.05
CA GLU A 612 9.96 -27.04 35.11
C GLU A 612 8.72 -26.15 35.19
N TRP A 613 7.53 -26.76 35.28
CA TRP A 613 6.29 -26.00 35.39
C TRP A 613 6.08 -25.63 36.85
N ALA A 614 6.15 -24.34 37.15
CA ALA A 614 6.09 -23.84 38.52
C ALA A 614 4.64 -23.83 39.04
N SER A 615 4.47 -24.19 40.31
CA SER A 615 3.22 -24.00 41.06
C SER A 615 3.51 -23.17 42.31
N THR A 616 2.63 -22.21 42.59
CA THR A 616 2.65 -21.43 43.85
C THR A 616 1.69 -21.98 44.90
N ARG A 617 0.91 -23.02 44.54
CA ARG A 617 -0.01 -23.69 45.46
C ARG A 617 0.71 -24.76 46.26
N ASP A 618 0.50 -24.72 47.58
CA ASP A 618 1.03 -25.73 48.50
C ASP A 618 0.49 -27.13 48.15
N GLY A 619 1.39 -28.11 48.06
CA GLY A 619 1.07 -29.53 47.82
C GLY A 619 0.90 -29.93 46.35
N VAL A 620 1.15 -29.03 45.39
CA VAL A 620 1.17 -29.35 43.96
C VAL A 620 2.63 -29.56 43.51
N GLU A 621 2.95 -30.78 43.07
CA GLU A 621 4.29 -31.11 42.58
C GLU A 621 4.59 -30.46 41.21
N PRO A 622 5.82 -29.96 40.98
CA PRO A 622 6.21 -29.44 39.69
C PRO A 622 6.22 -30.50 38.60
N VAL A 623 5.76 -30.14 37.40
CA VAL A 623 5.81 -31.02 36.22
C VAL A 623 7.19 -30.92 35.58
N ARG A 624 7.81 -32.08 35.32
CA ARG A 624 9.12 -32.20 34.66
C ARG A 624 9.01 -33.12 33.46
N ARG A 625 9.52 -32.67 32.31
CA ARG A 625 9.59 -33.47 31.07
C ARG A 625 11.02 -33.90 30.78
N THR A 626 11.16 -35.05 30.11
CA THR A 626 12.47 -35.56 29.69
C THR A 626 12.91 -34.84 28.40
N PRO A 627 14.21 -34.50 28.28
CA PRO A 627 14.78 -33.97 27.03
C PRO A 627 14.79 -34.98 25.88
N GLY A 628 15.00 -34.49 24.65
CA GLY A 628 14.90 -35.27 23.41
C GLY A 628 13.51 -35.21 22.77
N ILE A 629 13.39 -35.75 21.55
CA ILE A 629 12.15 -35.74 20.76
C ILE A 629 11.96 -37.12 20.14
N LYS A 630 10.78 -37.71 20.29
CA LYS A 630 10.45 -39.01 19.67
C LYS A 630 9.94 -38.85 18.25
N LYS A 631 10.13 -39.89 17.45
CA LYS A 631 9.50 -39.98 16.13
C LYS A 631 8.00 -39.69 16.22
N GLY A 632 7.53 -38.76 15.39
CA GLY A 632 6.14 -38.35 15.32
C GLY A 632 5.72 -37.28 16.33
N GLU A 633 6.60 -36.87 17.25
CA GLU A 633 6.36 -35.70 18.11
C GLU A 633 6.55 -34.39 17.32
N GLU A 634 5.81 -33.37 17.73
CA GLU A 634 5.91 -32.02 17.17
C GLU A 634 7.20 -31.33 17.65
N ILE A 635 7.82 -30.53 16.78
CA ILE A 635 8.88 -29.60 17.10
C ILE A 635 8.23 -28.34 17.68
N LEU A 636 8.44 -28.14 18.97
CA LEU A 636 7.85 -27.08 19.76
C LEU A 636 8.89 -25.97 19.98
N ASN A 637 8.69 -24.86 19.28
CA ASN A 637 9.52 -23.67 19.33
C ASN A 637 9.08 -22.70 20.44
N HIS A 638 9.85 -21.65 20.71
CA HIS A 638 9.48 -20.56 21.61
C HIS A 638 9.58 -19.19 20.91
N TYR A 639 8.58 -18.33 21.12
CA TYR A 639 8.47 -16.99 20.50
C TYR A 639 8.64 -15.86 21.53
N CYS A 640 8.77 -16.22 22.81
CA CYS A 640 9.03 -15.31 23.90
C CYS A 640 10.14 -15.87 24.79
N ASP A 641 10.56 -15.07 25.77
CA ASP A 641 11.36 -15.57 26.88
C ASP A 641 10.51 -16.49 27.77
N ILE A 642 10.81 -17.78 27.74
CA ILE A 642 10.08 -18.82 28.49
C ILE A 642 10.32 -18.77 30.01
N ARG A 643 11.24 -17.92 30.48
CA ARG A 643 11.55 -17.73 31.90
C ARG A 643 10.58 -16.77 32.57
N LEU A 644 9.86 -15.96 31.79
CA LEU A 644 8.87 -15.01 32.32
C LEU A 644 7.67 -15.75 32.94
N PRO A 645 6.96 -15.12 33.90
CA PRO A 645 5.68 -15.62 34.43
C PRO A 645 4.59 -15.73 33.35
N VAL A 646 3.58 -16.57 33.59
CA VAL A 646 2.53 -16.87 32.59
C VAL A 646 1.81 -15.64 32.05
N HIS A 647 1.48 -14.67 32.90
CA HIS A 647 0.80 -13.43 32.49
C HIS A 647 1.69 -12.59 31.56
N GLU A 648 2.95 -12.39 31.93
CA GLU A 648 3.92 -11.66 31.11
C GLU A 648 4.17 -12.39 29.78
N ARG A 649 4.33 -13.72 29.79
CA ARG A 649 4.48 -14.48 28.53
C ARG A 649 3.31 -14.26 27.57
N ARG A 650 2.07 -14.31 28.08
CA ARG A 650 0.87 -14.10 27.26
C ARG A 650 0.76 -12.66 26.76
N GLU A 651 1.05 -11.67 27.60
CA GLU A 651 1.08 -10.26 27.22
C GLU A 651 2.09 -10.02 26.08
N TRP A 652 3.29 -10.58 26.18
CA TRP A 652 4.32 -10.45 25.15
C TRP A 652 3.94 -11.14 23.83
N MET A 653 3.27 -12.30 23.89
CA MET A 653 2.99 -13.10 22.70
C MET A 653 1.66 -12.79 22.03
N VAL A 654 0.76 -12.04 22.66
CA VAL A 654 -0.60 -11.81 22.12
C VAL A 654 -0.56 -11.24 20.70
N GLY A 655 0.43 -10.39 20.39
CA GLY A 655 0.63 -9.85 19.06
C GLY A 655 1.11 -10.88 18.03
N ALA A 656 2.08 -11.72 18.39
CA ALA A 656 2.68 -12.70 17.47
C ALA A 656 1.79 -13.94 17.27
N LEU A 657 1.06 -14.35 18.32
CA LEU A 657 0.15 -15.50 18.27
C LEU A 657 -1.27 -15.14 17.85
N GLY A 658 -1.66 -13.86 17.90
CA GLY A 658 -3.05 -13.43 17.68
C GLY A 658 -3.98 -13.70 18.88
N GLY A 659 -3.43 -14.09 20.03
CA GLY A 659 -4.20 -14.39 21.25
C GLY A 659 -3.36 -14.95 22.39
N ASN A 660 -4.02 -15.35 23.48
CA ASN A 660 -3.35 -15.89 24.65
C ASN A 660 -2.86 -17.32 24.40
N CYS A 661 -1.61 -17.62 24.73
CA CYS A 661 -1.08 -18.98 24.63
C CYS A 661 -1.87 -19.95 25.54
N MET A 662 -2.42 -21.01 24.92
CA MET A 662 -3.24 -22.05 25.54
C MET A 662 -2.49 -23.37 25.76
N CYS A 663 -1.15 -23.34 25.69
CA CYS A 663 -0.34 -24.53 25.92
C CYS A 663 -0.52 -25.12 27.32
N GLU A 664 -0.16 -26.40 27.49
CA GLU A 664 -0.35 -27.13 28.75
C GLU A 664 0.37 -26.46 29.93
N ARG A 665 1.59 -25.95 29.71
CA ARG A 665 2.33 -25.20 30.74
C ARG A 665 1.59 -23.94 31.17
N CYS A 666 1.07 -23.14 30.23
CA CYS A 666 0.35 -21.91 30.57
C CYS A 666 -0.94 -22.19 31.36
N ARG A 667 -1.73 -23.19 30.94
CA ARG A 667 -2.94 -23.58 31.67
C ARG A 667 -2.60 -24.07 33.08
N PHE A 668 -1.58 -24.92 33.21
CA PHE A 668 -1.12 -25.41 34.50
C PHE A 668 -0.65 -24.26 35.41
N GLU A 669 0.22 -23.37 34.93
CA GLU A 669 0.76 -22.27 35.74
C GLU A 669 -0.33 -21.27 36.14
N GLU A 670 -1.29 -20.96 35.26
CA GLU A 670 -2.44 -20.10 35.57
C GLU A 670 -3.36 -20.71 36.61
N GLU A 671 -3.76 -21.98 36.43
CA GLU A 671 -4.59 -22.69 37.40
C GLU A 671 -3.93 -22.82 38.77
N ASN A 672 -2.60 -22.82 38.83
CA ASN A 672 -1.81 -23.01 40.05
C ASN A 672 -1.06 -21.74 40.48
N HIS A 673 -1.49 -20.58 39.96
CA HIS A 673 -1.10 -19.27 40.45
C HIS A 673 -1.99 -18.86 41.64
N VAL A 674 -1.40 -18.26 42.66
CA VAL A 674 -2.12 -17.64 43.79
C VAL A 674 -1.97 -16.13 43.64
N GLU A 675 -3.03 -15.43 43.22
CA GLU A 675 -3.04 -13.97 43.20
C GLU A 675 -2.83 -13.42 44.62
N GLY A 676 -1.79 -12.59 44.82
CA GLY A 676 -1.61 -11.82 46.05
C GLY A 676 -0.42 -12.16 46.95
N LYS A 677 0.77 -12.43 46.38
CA LYS A 677 2.04 -12.24 47.09
C LYS A 677 3.02 -11.43 46.28
#